data_AF-A0A9Q0F8I0-F1
#
_entry.id   AF-A0A9Q0F8I0-F1
#
_cell.length_a   1.000
_cell.length_b   1.000
_cell.length_c   1.000
_cell.angle_alpha   90.00
_cell.angle_beta   90.00
_cell.angle_gamma   90.00
#
_symmetry.space_group_name_H-M   'P 1'
#
loop_
_entity.id
_entity.type
_entity.pdbx_description
1 polymer ?
#
loop_
_entity_poly.entity_id
_entity_poly.type
_entity_poly.pdbx_seq_one_letter_code
_entity_poly.pdbx_strand_id
1 'polypeptide(L)'
;MRWYACYDTSCLLFLSLVMSSLFVSFPTTVFSQLSPDQNATMIKLSQLLNGIVSPWNASIESNPCSWKGVNCSSGNSSVIQLSLSGFGISTSDFLPFVCEIKSLQSLDVSSNLLTSIPDKFLSDCGGIDGLKLLNFSKNRLVGSLPTFSGFGGLESLDLSYNSLSGEISLQLDGLVSLKSVNLGFNKFNGSLPMSLGNSTVLEQLALSMNLFGGTIPTEIVNYQNLKVIDLGANQLSGIIPYTIGNLSKLETLILSINKLSGDIPPTIANISTLYRFSANQNQFAGTIPSGLTRFLSYLDLSYNKLGGPIPADLLSQPNLVHVDLSYNLLEGSMPENLSPSLFRLRLGSNYLYGSIPSSFSLLKNLTYLELDNNSLTSGIPGELGSCQSLALLNLAQNELKGSLPTSLGNLTKLEILKLQKNRLHGEIPVEITKLSKLSTLNISWNSLMGVIPPSISNLQNLAHLYLQGNNLSGPLPNSMGRMSSLLELQLGQNQLSGSIRQLPLKLQIALNLSSNLFNGTIPDALSQLTDLEILDLSNNKFSGAIPDSLTRLFALTQLILSNNQLSGVIPDFRSFVTLQLSGNLGLVNKTGNAPQGSLKKKKSVVLPVILALVSAVLATGIVTVFVLSCSRRFLKVDDQQSQLEEDLPVPRVIEGNLLTANVMHRSNIDFDKVLEIVSDPINVELKTRFSTYYKATMPSGVNYFVKKLNWSDKIYQYGNHDKFGQELEILGKLTNSNVMTPLAYVLTVDSAYLFYEYAPKGTLFDVLHGKLGNDLDWASRYSIAVGVAQALTFLHGYASNPILLLDLSSRNIFLKSLKEPVVGDIELCKVIDPTKSTGSLSTVAGSVGYIPPEYAYTMRVTMAGNVYSFGVILLELLTGKPAVSEGTELAKWVLNNTMQQDRLDHILDFNISSSPAVRGQMLAVLKIALNCVSLSPEARPKMKSVLRMVLNAR
;
A
#
# COMPACT_ATOMS: atom_id res chain seq x y z
N MET A 1 83.66 -15.05 34.13
CA MET A 1 82.30 -15.10 34.71
C MET A 1 81.28 -15.04 33.57
N ARG A 2 80.38 -16.05 33.52
CA ARG A 2 79.02 -16.15 32.90
C ARG A 2 78.72 -15.29 31.64
N TRP A 3 78.69 -15.86 30.42
CA TRP A 3 77.60 -16.64 29.74
C TRP A 3 76.43 -15.73 29.29
N TYR A 4 75.83 -15.74 28.08
CA TYR A 4 75.82 -16.58 26.87
C TYR A 4 75.18 -15.75 25.70
N ALA A 5 75.72 -15.79 24.46
CA ALA A 5 75.17 -16.41 23.23
C ALA A 5 73.96 -15.69 22.57
N CYS A 6 73.85 -15.50 21.24
CA CYS A 6 74.27 -16.38 20.14
C CYS A 6 74.56 -15.64 18.80
N TYR A 7 75.27 -16.35 17.92
CA TYR A 7 75.96 -15.98 16.67
C TYR A 7 75.09 -15.92 15.39
N ASP A 8 75.39 -14.95 14.53
CA ASP A 8 76.14 -15.03 13.27
C ASP A 8 76.09 -16.27 12.33
N THR A 9 75.79 -15.96 11.06
CA THR A 9 76.50 -16.32 9.80
C THR A 9 76.46 -17.70 9.12
N SER A 10 76.07 -17.60 7.82
CA SER A 10 76.80 -18.05 6.62
C SER A 10 76.73 -19.52 6.19
N CYS A 11 76.32 -19.76 4.93
CA CYS A 11 77.26 -19.95 3.82
C CYS A 11 76.59 -20.30 2.47
N LEU A 12 77.09 -19.65 1.42
CA LEU A 12 77.44 -20.20 0.10
C LEU A 12 76.43 -21.07 -0.66
N LEU A 13 75.87 -20.51 -1.74
CA LEU A 13 75.94 -21.08 -3.10
C LEU A 13 75.32 -20.11 -4.13
N PHE A 14 75.81 -20.20 -5.36
CA PHE A 14 75.36 -19.53 -6.59
C PHE A 14 75.99 -18.18 -6.97
N LEU A 15 77.28 -18.28 -7.33
CA LEU A 15 77.75 -17.77 -8.62
C LEU A 15 76.69 -18.03 -9.73
N SER A 16 76.25 -16.97 -10.42
CA SER A 16 75.95 -16.99 -11.87
C SER A 16 75.35 -15.68 -12.40
N LEU A 17 75.03 -14.71 -11.55
CA LEU A 17 74.35 -13.48 -11.97
C LEU A 17 75.18 -12.26 -11.61
N VAL A 18 75.20 -11.30 -12.53
CA VAL A 18 75.88 -9.99 -12.47
C VAL A 18 77.31 -10.03 -13.02
N MET A 19 77.44 -10.18 -14.34
CA MET A 19 78.21 -9.26 -15.20
C MET A 19 78.08 -9.67 -16.68
N SER A 20 76.98 -9.25 -17.32
CA SER A 20 76.92 -9.07 -18.78
C SER A 20 75.80 -8.08 -19.13
N SER A 21 75.91 -6.88 -18.57
CA SER A 21 75.30 -5.69 -19.14
C SER A 21 75.99 -5.40 -20.47
N LEU A 22 75.42 -5.83 -21.60
CA LEU A 22 75.57 -5.28 -22.95
C LEU A 22 74.78 -6.16 -23.94
N PHE A 23 73.46 -6.00 -23.96
CA PHE A 23 72.64 -6.05 -25.18
C PHE A 23 71.26 -5.49 -24.79
N VAL A 24 71.05 -4.21 -25.12
CA VAL A 24 69.73 -3.60 -25.12
C VAL A 24 68.93 -4.28 -26.22
N SER A 25 68.17 -5.32 -25.87
CA SER A 25 66.95 -5.62 -26.62
C SER A 25 65.96 -4.54 -26.22
N PHE A 26 65.59 -3.68 -27.16
CA PHE A 26 64.37 -2.89 -26.99
C PHE A 26 63.23 -3.89 -26.78
N PRO A 27 62.54 -3.93 -25.62
CA PRO A 27 61.19 -4.40 -25.66
C PRO A 27 60.47 -3.34 -26.49
N THR A 28 60.03 -3.70 -27.69
CA THR A 28 58.94 -2.98 -28.31
C THR A 28 57.80 -3.02 -27.30
N THR A 29 57.66 -1.97 -26.50
CA THR A 29 56.47 -1.68 -25.73
C THR A 29 55.41 -1.37 -26.76
N VAL A 30 54.80 -2.43 -27.30
CA VAL A 30 53.57 -2.32 -28.06
C VAL A 30 52.55 -1.85 -27.04
N PHE A 31 52.33 -0.54 -26.97
CA PHE A 31 51.12 0.01 -26.40
C PHE A 31 49.99 -0.57 -27.25
N SER A 32 49.35 -1.62 -26.76
CA SER A 32 48.19 -2.22 -27.42
C SER A 32 47.05 -1.21 -27.35
N GLN A 33 46.92 -0.43 -28.42
CA GLN A 33 45.84 0.49 -28.66
C GLN A 33 44.79 -0.20 -29.54
N LEU A 34 43.53 0.26 -29.44
CA LEU A 34 42.48 -0.16 -30.36
C LEU A 34 42.93 0.04 -31.81
N SER A 35 42.47 -0.83 -32.73
CA SER A 35 42.73 -0.63 -34.15
C SER A 35 42.19 0.74 -34.60
N PRO A 36 42.81 1.38 -35.61
CA PRO A 36 42.35 2.68 -36.11
C PRO A 36 40.86 2.68 -36.47
N ASP A 37 40.38 1.57 -37.06
CA ASP A 37 38.98 1.40 -37.44
C ASP A 37 38.05 1.34 -36.21
N GLN A 38 38.39 0.55 -35.19
CA GLN A 38 37.57 0.49 -33.97
C GLN A 38 37.57 1.82 -33.23
N ASN A 39 38.72 2.51 -33.17
CA ASN A 39 38.79 3.83 -32.57
C ASN A 39 37.91 4.83 -33.33
N ALA A 40 37.95 4.82 -34.67
CA ALA A 40 37.10 5.66 -35.50
C ALA A 40 35.60 5.36 -35.30
N THR A 41 35.21 4.09 -35.22
CA THR A 41 33.83 3.69 -34.92
C THR A 41 33.38 4.20 -33.54
N MET A 42 34.21 4.07 -32.50
CA MET A 42 33.89 4.56 -31.16
C MET A 42 33.75 6.09 -31.12
N ILE A 43 34.63 6.83 -31.81
CA ILE A 43 34.51 8.29 -31.94
C ILE A 43 33.20 8.65 -32.65
N LYS A 44 32.85 7.95 -33.74
CA LYS A 44 31.58 8.16 -34.45
C LYS A 44 30.36 7.88 -33.58
N LEU A 45 30.37 6.80 -32.79
CA LEU A 45 29.32 6.50 -31.82
C LEU A 45 29.20 7.62 -30.76
N SER A 46 30.31 8.15 -30.26
CA SER A 46 30.30 9.28 -29.33
C SER A 46 29.67 10.54 -29.92
N GLN A 47 29.88 10.80 -31.22
CA GLN A 47 29.28 11.93 -31.93
C GLN A 47 27.77 11.75 -32.12
N LEU A 48 27.32 10.54 -32.45
CA LEU A 48 25.89 10.21 -32.59
C LEU A 48 25.13 10.30 -31.26
N LEU A 49 25.82 10.06 -30.15
CA LEU A 49 25.27 10.08 -28.78
C LEU A 49 25.63 11.38 -28.02
N ASN A 50 26.14 12.38 -28.72
CA ASN A 50 26.68 13.61 -28.14
C ASN A 50 25.60 14.36 -27.34
N GLY A 51 25.96 14.86 -26.15
CA GLY A 51 25.05 15.53 -25.22
C GLY A 51 24.14 14.60 -24.41
N ILE A 52 24.09 13.29 -24.72
CA ILE A 52 23.28 12.29 -24.00
C ILE A 52 24.18 11.41 -23.11
N VAL A 53 25.33 10.99 -23.63
CA VAL A 53 26.28 10.12 -22.91
C VAL A 53 27.50 10.94 -22.46
N SER A 54 27.36 11.62 -21.32
CA SER A 54 28.33 12.61 -20.82
C SER A 54 29.80 12.15 -20.62
N PRO A 55 30.14 10.85 -20.47
CA PRO A 55 31.54 10.41 -20.38
C PRO A 55 32.23 10.12 -21.73
N TRP A 56 31.50 10.05 -22.84
CA TRP A 56 32.06 9.63 -24.14
C TRP A 56 32.51 10.87 -24.91
N ASN A 57 33.69 11.39 -24.57
CA ASN A 57 34.26 12.52 -25.28
C ASN A 57 35.73 12.29 -25.60
N ALA A 58 36.01 12.03 -26.88
CA ALA A 58 37.36 11.82 -27.41
C ALA A 58 38.29 13.04 -27.23
N SER A 59 37.75 14.25 -27.03
CA SER A 59 38.54 15.45 -26.75
C SER A 59 38.99 15.55 -25.29
N ILE A 60 38.35 14.80 -24.37
CA ILE A 60 38.68 14.77 -22.93
C ILE A 60 39.45 13.48 -22.61
N GLU A 61 38.97 12.34 -23.10
CA GLU A 61 39.61 11.04 -22.95
C GLU A 61 39.70 10.38 -24.33
N SER A 62 40.91 10.35 -24.87
CA SER A 62 41.20 9.86 -26.23
C SER A 62 41.10 8.34 -26.37
N ASN A 63 41.13 7.58 -25.27
CA ASN A 63 41.04 6.12 -25.29
C ASN A 63 39.60 5.65 -24.96
N PRO A 64 38.85 5.09 -25.94
CA PRO A 64 37.51 4.56 -25.70
C PRO A 64 37.43 3.46 -24.64
N CYS A 65 38.49 2.70 -24.40
CA CYS A 65 38.50 1.67 -23.35
C CYS A 65 38.40 2.25 -21.92
N SER A 66 38.65 3.55 -21.76
CA SER A 66 38.48 4.27 -20.50
C SER A 66 37.05 4.82 -20.33
N TRP A 67 36.22 4.79 -21.37
CA TRP A 67 34.88 5.38 -21.33
C TRP A 67 33.94 4.53 -20.47
N LYS A 68 33.10 5.20 -19.69
CA LYS A 68 32.11 4.53 -18.85
C LYS A 68 31.21 3.63 -19.69
N GLY A 69 31.09 2.37 -19.31
CA GLY A 69 30.27 1.38 -20.01
C GLY A 69 30.97 0.68 -21.17
N VAL A 70 32.24 0.99 -21.47
CA VAL A 70 33.03 0.28 -22.48
C VAL A 70 33.99 -0.67 -21.78
N ASN A 71 33.96 -1.96 -22.11
CA ASN A 71 35.00 -2.91 -21.70
C ASN A 71 35.77 -3.42 -22.92
N CYS A 72 37.09 -3.50 -22.77
CA CYS A 72 37.99 -4.03 -23.78
C CYS A 72 38.62 -5.35 -23.34
N SER A 73 39.24 -6.07 -24.28
CA SER A 73 40.00 -7.31 -24.03
C SER A 73 41.17 -7.09 -23.06
N SER A 74 41.78 -8.19 -22.56
CA SER A 74 42.86 -8.21 -21.55
C SER A 74 44.19 -7.52 -21.95
N GLY A 75 44.19 -6.74 -23.02
CA GLY A 75 45.25 -5.82 -23.41
C GLY A 75 44.74 -4.52 -24.04
N ASN A 76 43.46 -4.15 -23.86
CA ASN A 76 42.83 -2.99 -24.51
C ASN A 76 42.92 -2.99 -26.05
N SER A 77 43.13 -4.16 -26.66
CA SER A 77 43.32 -4.29 -28.11
C SER A 77 42.00 -4.31 -28.90
N SER A 78 40.88 -4.57 -28.23
CA SER A 78 39.56 -4.64 -28.87
C SER A 78 38.42 -4.36 -27.91
N VAL A 79 37.39 -3.62 -28.34
CA VAL A 79 36.15 -3.44 -27.56
C VAL A 79 35.33 -4.73 -27.59
N ILE A 80 34.95 -5.25 -26.42
CA ILE A 80 34.20 -6.51 -26.28
C ILE A 80 32.82 -6.32 -25.65
N GLN A 81 32.58 -5.23 -24.93
CA GLN A 81 31.27 -4.94 -24.35
C GLN A 81 30.98 -3.44 -24.39
N LEU A 82 29.73 -3.12 -24.71
CA LEU A 82 29.17 -1.79 -24.62
C LEU A 82 27.90 -1.81 -23.75
N SER A 83 27.90 -1.05 -22.66
CA SER A 83 26.74 -0.77 -21.83
C SER A 83 26.42 0.72 -21.84
N LEU A 84 25.29 1.02 -22.44
CA LEU A 84 24.66 2.33 -22.54
C LEU A 84 23.38 2.36 -21.68
N SER A 85 23.34 1.59 -20.59
CA SER A 85 22.14 1.50 -19.75
C SER A 85 21.86 2.77 -18.95
N GLY A 86 20.61 3.24 -18.93
CA GLY A 86 20.19 4.32 -18.04
C GLY A 86 20.58 5.74 -18.47
N PHE A 87 20.98 5.95 -19.72
CA PHE A 87 21.42 7.26 -20.22
C PHE A 87 20.28 8.11 -20.82
N GLY A 88 19.05 7.59 -20.88
CA GLY A 88 17.90 8.30 -21.44
C GLY A 88 17.94 8.40 -22.98
N ILE A 89 18.63 7.49 -23.65
CA ILE A 89 18.80 7.48 -25.11
C ILE A 89 17.44 7.21 -25.78
N SER A 90 17.01 8.09 -26.67
CA SER A 90 15.72 7.98 -27.38
C SER A 90 15.84 7.57 -28.85
N THR A 91 16.98 7.82 -29.49
CA THR A 91 17.24 7.42 -30.89
C THR A 91 17.88 6.04 -30.97
N SER A 92 17.43 5.25 -31.96
CA SER A 92 17.99 3.94 -32.29
C SER A 92 19.02 3.98 -33.45
N ASP A 93 19.29 5.16 -34.01
CA ASP A 93 20.09 5.32 -35.24
C ASP A 93 21.56 4.94 -35.06
N PHE A 94 22.05 4.92 -33.82
CA PHE A 94 23.43 4.53 -33.51
C PHE A 94 23.65 3.00 -33.57
N LEU A 95 22.59 2.20 -33.42
CA LEU A 95 22.70 0.75 -33.29
C LEU A 95 23.40 0.07 -34.48
N PRO A 96 23.11 0.39 -35.75
CA PRO A 96 23.83 -0.22 -36.88
C PRO A 96 25.35 0.03 -36.84
N PHE A 97 25.80 1.16 -36.30
CA PHE A 97 27.24 1.47 -36.21
C PHE A 97 27.94 0.66 -35.12
N VAL A 98 27.22 0.20 -34.10
CA VAL A 98 27.76 -0.74 -33.11
C VAL A 98 28.23 -2.03 -33.78
N CYS A 99 27.59 -2.44 -34.87
CA CYS A 99 27.91 -3.66 -35.61
C CYS A 99 29.23 -3.61 -36.39
N GLU A 100 29.86 -2.43 -36.50
CA GLU A 100 31.22 -2.28 -37.05
C GLU A 100 32.28 -2.83 -36.08
N ILE A 101 31.96 -2.97 -34.79
CA ILE A 101 32.84 -3.54 -33.76
C ILE A 101 32.76 -5.07 -33.82
N LYS A 102 33.51 -5.69 -34.73
CA LYS A 102 33.46 -7.15 -34.96
C LYS A 102 33.91 -8.02 -33.78
N SER A 103 34.59 -7.44 -32.78
CA SER A 103 34.98 -8.12 -31.54
C SER A 103 33.91 -8.07 -30.44
N LEU A 104 32.76 -7.43 -30.68
CA LEU A 104 31.74 -7.23 -29.67
C LEU A 104 31.11 -8.55 -29.21
N GLN A 105 31.06 -8.74 -27.90
CA GLN A 105 30.49 -9.91 -27.24
C GLN A 105 29.20 -9.58 -26.48
N SER A 106 29.01 -8.33 -26.07
CA SER A 106 27.86 -7.93 -25.26
C SER A 106 27.44 -6.49 -25.57
N LEU A 107 26.14 -6.31 -25.80
CA LEU A 107 25.51 -5.00 -25.94
C LEU A 107 24.36 -4.87 -24.96
N ASP A 108 24.42 -3.84 -24.12
CA ASP A 108 23.39 -3.48 -23.17
C ASP A 108 22.95 -2.04 -23.39
N VAL A 109 21.73 -1.86 -23.90
CA VAL A 109 21.08 -0.57 -24.13
C VAL A 109 19.82 -0.43 -23.28
N SER A 110 19.78 -1.13 -22.14
CA SER A 110 18.60 -1.18 -21.27
C SER A 110 18.29 0.14 -20.56
N SER A 111 17.10 0.27 -19.97
CA SER A 111 16.71 1.45 -19.17
C SER A 111 16.83 2.78 -19.93
N ASN A 112 16.42 2.80 -21.19
CA ASN A 112 16.46 3.95 -22.08
C ASN A 112 15.04 4.25 -22.64
N LEU A 113 14.96 5.05 -23.70
CA LEU A 113 13.72 5.51 -24.32
C LEU A 113 13.59 5.03 -25.78
N LEU A 114 14.32 3.98 -26.18
CA LEU A 114 14.33 3.46 -27.56
C LEU A 114 12.94 2.96 -27.96
N THR A 115 12.52 3.25 -29.19
CA THR A 115 11.18 2.86 -29.70
C THR A 115 11.19 1.72 -30.71
N SER A 116 12.33 1.40 -31.31
CA SER A 116 12.48 0.32 -32.29
C SER A 116 13.90 -0.26 -32.31
N ILE A 117 14.04 -1.47 -32.86
CA ILE A 117 15.33 -2.08 -33.22
C ILE A 117 15.44 -2.00 -34.76
N PRO A 118 16.40 -1.26 -35.34
CA PRO A 118 16.50 -1.10 -36.78
C PRO A 118 16.82 -2.41 -37.51
N ASP A 119 16.20 -2.67 -38.67
CA ASP A 119 16.49 -3.86 -39.49
C ASP A 119 17.97 -3.96 -39.86
N LYS A 120 18.61 -2.81 -40.11
CA LYS A 120 20.05 -2.74 -40.41
C LYS A 120 20.92 -3.21 -39.24
N PHE A 121 20.49 -2.98 -37.99
CA PHE A 121 21.20 -3.55 -36.84
C PHE A 121 21.10 -5.08 -36.86
N LEU A 122 19.92 -5.63 -37.15
CA LEU A 122 19.71 -7.09 -37.21
C LEU A 122 20.56 -7.73 -38.33
N SER A 123 20.62 -7.12 -39.52
CA SER A 123 21.46 -7.63 -40.62
C SER A 123 22.95 -7.53 -40.33
N ASP A 124 23.41 -6.40 -39.78
CA ASP A 124 24.83 -6.10 -39.69
C ASP A 124 25.48 -6.76 -38.45
N CYS A 125 24.76 -6.80 -37.31
CA CYS A 125 25.23 -7.45 -36.09
C CYS A 125 24.98 -8.96 -36.10
N GLY A 126 24.00 -9.45 -36.89
CA GLY A 126 23.74 -10.87 -37.04
C GLY A 126 24.94 -11.65 -37.58
N GLY A 127 25.90 -11.01 -38.25
CA GLY A 127 27.15 -11.65 -38.72
C GLY A 127 28.30 -11.67 -37.70
N ILE A 128 28.07 -11.26 -36.44
CA ILE A 128 29.12 -11.23 -35.40
C ILE A 128 29.03 -12.50 -34.56
N ASP A 129 29.78 -13.54 -34.94
CA ASP A 129 29.78 -14.85 -34.25
C ASP A 129 30.14 -14.75 -32.75
N GLY A 130 30.91 -13.72 -32.36
CA GLY A 130 31.31 -13.49 -30.97
C GLY A 130 30.25 -12.85 -30.08
N LEU A 131 29.13 -12.36 -30.64
CA LEU A 131 28.11 -11.61 -29.91
C LEU A 131 27.19 -12.56 -29.12
N LYS A 132 27.34 -12.56 -27.79
CA LYS A 132 26.69 -13.50 -26.87
C LYS A 132 25.52 -12.90 -26.09
N LEU A 133 25.48 -11.59 -25.88
CA LEU A 133 24.46 -10.95 -25.06
C LEU A 133 23.87 -9.71 -25.74
N LEU A 134 22.55 -9.65 -25.80
CA LEU A 134 21.78 -8.47 -26.17
C LEU A 134 20.77 -8.13 -25.06
N ASN A 135 20.88 -6.93 -24.49
CA ASN A 135 19.93 -6.43 -23.50
C ASN A 135 19.31 -5.11 -23.97
N PHE A 136 18.04 -5.20 -24.35
CA PHE A 136 17.16 -4.10 -24.77
C PHE A 136 16.04 -3.82 -23.76
N SER A 137 16.15 -4.37 -22.55
CA SER A 137 15.09 -4.27 -21.55
C SER A 137 14.81 -2.84 -21.07
N LYS A 138 13.62 -2.59 -20.52
CA LYS A 138 13.21 -1.28 -19.95
C LYS A 138 13.38 -0.14 -20.95
N ASN A 139 12.81 -0.31 -22.14
CA ASN A 139 12.76 0.70 -23.20
C ASN A 139 11.30 0.99 -23.56
N ARG A 140 11.07 1.64 -24.70
CA ARG A 140 9.74 1.92 -25.26
C ARG A 140 9.52 1.18 -26.59
N LEU A 141 10.15 0.02 -26.78
CA LEU A 141 10.09 -0.72 -28.04
C LEU A 141 8.64 -1.12 -28.35
N VAL A 142 8.20 -0.93 -29.59
CA VAL A 142 6.84 -1.25 -30.06
C VAL A 142 6.90 -2.14 -31.31
N GLY A 143 5.75 -2.70 -31.70
CA GLY A 143 5.63 -3.54 -32.90
C GLY A 143 5.77 -5.03 -32.59
N SER A 144 5.94 -5.84 -33.63
CA SER A 144 6.18 -7.28 -33.52
C SER A 144 7.62 -7.58 -33.11
N LEU A 145 7.85 -8.76 -32.53
CA LEU A 145 9.21 -9.26 -32.32
C LEU A 145 9.94 -9.36 -33.68
N PRO A 146 11.14 -8.77 -33.84
CA PRO A 146 11.91 -8.92 -35.06
C PRO A 146 12.55 -10.31 -35.17
N THR A 147 12.91 -10.72 -36.38
CA THR A 147 13.64 -11.97 -36.62
C THR A 147 15.13 -11.77 -36.38
N PHE A 148 15.72 -12.58 -35.51
CA PHE A 148 17.17 -12.54 -35.21
C PHE A 148 17.96 -13.51 -36.09
N SER A 149 17.93 -13.30 -37.41
CA SER A 149 18.71 -14.10 -38.36
C SER A 149 20.21 -13.86 -38.20
N GLY A 150 21.02 -14.93 -38.22
CA GLY A 150 22.48 -14.86 -38.13
C GLY A 150 23.05 -14.93 -36.71
N PHE A 151 22.25 -14.63 -35.68
CA PHE A 151 22.66 -14.60 -34.26
C PHE A 151 22.87 -16.01 -33.63
N GLY A 152 23.49 -16.94 -34.35
CA GLY A 152 23.67 -18.33 -33.91
C GLY A 152 24.55 -18.47 -32.65
N GLY A 153 25.43 -17.51 -32.39
CA GLY A 153 26.28 -17.45 -31.19
C GLY A 153 25.64 -16.78 -29.96
N LEU A 154 24.42 -16.24 -30.09
CA LEU A 154 23.77 -15.49 -29.02
C LEU A 154 23.34 -16.41 -27.88
N GLU A 155 23.83 -16.14 -26.67
CA GLU A 155 23.55 -16.92 -25.47
C GLU A 155 22.43 -16.30 -24.61
N SER A 156 22.27 -14.97 -24.64
CA SER A 156 21.27 -14.25 -23.84
C SER A 156 20.59 -13.12 -24.61
N LEU A 157 19.26 -13.12 -24.58
CA LEU A 157 18.41 -12.08 -25.16
C LEU A 157 17.41 -11.58 -24.12
N ASP A 158 17.51 -10.30 -23.76
CA ASP A 158 16.55 -9.64 -22.87
C ASP A 158 15.85 -8.46 -23.60
N LEU A 159 14.54 -8.58 -23.78
CA LEU A 159 13.65 -7.59 -24.37
C LEU A 159 12.55 -7.17 -23.40
N SER A 160 12.70 -7.48 -22.11
CA SER A 160 11.66 -7.29 -21.11
C SER A 160 11.34 -5.82 -20.82
N TYR A 161 10.18 -5.52 -20.24
CA TYR A 161 9.73 -4.16 -19.93
C TYR A 161 9.73 -3.23 -21.16
N ASN A 162 8.97 -3.61 -22.17
CA ASN A 162 8.77 -2.87 -23.41
C ASN A 162 7.28 -2.84 -23.77
N SER A 163 6.94 -2.45 -25.00
CA SER A 163 5.60 -2.46 -25.56
C SER A 163 5.50 -3.32 -26.84
N LEU A 164 6.37 -4.33 -26.97
CA LEU A 164 6.35 -5.29 -28.08
C LEU A 164 5.07 -6.13 -28.00
N SER A 165 4.54 -6.55 -29.15
CA SER A 165 3.23 -7.16 -29.29
C SER A 165 3.17 -8.18 -30.43
N GLY A 166 2.03 -8.82 -30.63
CA GLY A 166 1.85 -9.84 -31.67
C GLY A 166 2.29 -11.23 -31.23
N GLU A 167 2.15 -12.19 -32.14
CA GLU A 167 2.46 -13.60 -31.90
C GLU A 167 3.94 -13.88 -32.16
N ILE A 168 4.50 -14.85 -31.41
CA ILE A 168 5.86 -15.32 -31.59
C ILE A 168 5.82 -16.73 -32.18
N SER A 169 6.41 -16.88 -33.36
CA SER A 169 6.55 -18.12 -34.10
C SER A 169 8.03 -18.37 -34.40
N LEU A 170 8.48 -18.21 -35.64
CA LEU A 170 9.84 -18.55 -36.09
C LEU A 170 10.90 -17.45 -35.84
N GLN A 171 10.54 -16.32 -35.23
CA GLN A 171 11.44 -15.18 -35.08
C GLN A 171 12.70 -15.47 -34.25
N LEU A 172 12.63 -16.47 -33.36
CA LEU A 172 13.72 -16.90 -32.48
C LEU A 172 14.39 -18.20 -32.98
N ASP A 173 13.97 -18.74 -34.13
CA ASP A 173 14.38 -20.07 -34.60
C ASP A 173 15.86 -20.15 -35.01
N GLY A 174 16.52 -19.01 -35.24
CA GLY A 174 17.96 -18.97 -35.56
C GLY A 174 18.89 -19.04 -34.33
N LEU A 175 18.36 -18.94 -33.12
CA LEU A 175 19.15 -18.73 -31.89
C LEU A 175 19.61 -20.05 -31.25
N VAL A 176 20.37 -20.85 -31.98
CA VAL A 176 20.76 -22.22 -31.59
C VAL A 176 21.58 -22.33 -30.30
N SER A 177 22.31 -21.27 -29.92
CA SER A 177 23.13 -21.22 -28.68
C SER A 177 22.43 -20.57 -27.49
N LEU A 178 21.14 -20.24 -27.62
CA LEU A 178 20.42 -19.44 -26.64
C LEU A 178 20.25 -20.19 -25.31
N LYS A 179 20.82 -19.64 -24.24
CA LYS A 179 20.69 -20.14 -22.87
C LYS A 179 19.61 -19.42 -22.09
N SER A 180 19.42 -18.12 -22.32
CA SER A 180 18.44 -17.33 -21.60
C SER A 180 17.66 -16.40 -22.52
N VAL A 181 16.33 -16.47 -22.44
CA VAL A 181 15.43 -15.55 -23.13
C VAL A 181 14.46 -14.92 -22.13
N ASN A 182 14.41 -13.60 -22.13
CA ASN A 182 13.51 -12.82 -21.28
C ASN A 182 12.68 -11.84 -22.13
N LEU A 183 11.40 -12.14 -22.27
CA LEU A 183 10.41 -11.33 -23.00
C LEU A 183 9.34 -10.75 -22.07
N GLY A 184 9.57 -10.81 -20.75
CA GLY A 184 8.56 -10.44 -19.76
C GLY A 184 8.13 -8.97 -19.83
N PHE A 185 6.97 -8.61 -19.29
CA PHE A 185 6.45 -7.23 -19.29
C PHE A 185 6.37 -6.63 -20.70
N ASN A 186 5.62 -7.28 -21.59
CA ASN A 186 5.33 -6.83 -22.95
C ASN A 186 3.83 -7.04 -23.24
N LYS A 187 3.43 -7.03 -24.50
CA LYS A 187 2.06 -7.23 -24.99
C LYS A 187 1.97 -8.40 -25.98
N PHE A 188 2.88 -9.36 -25.90
CA PHE A 188 2.86 -10.55 -26.78
C PHE A 188 1.61 -11.39 -26.53
N ASN A 189 1.03 -11.94 -27.59
CA ASN A 189 -0.18 -12.76 -27.54
C ASN A 189 0.02 -14.07 -28.33
N GLY A 190 -1.05 -14.85 -28.52
CA GLY A 190 -0.97 -16.18 -29.14
C GLY A 190 -0.53 -17.26 -28.15
N SER A 191 -0.10 -18.41 -28.66
CA SER A 191 0.42 -19.53 -27.84
C SER A 191 1.84 -19.28 -27.35
N LEU A 192 2.29 -20.06 -26.37
CA LEU A 192 3.70 -20.04 -25.94
C LEU A 192 4.63 -20.42 -27.11
N PRO A 193 5.71 -19.66 -27.34
CA PRO A 193 6.65 -19.94 -28.43
C PRO A 193 7.52 -21.15 -28.08
N MET A 194 7.37 -22.22 -28.88
CA MET A 194 8.18 -23.44 -28.73
C MET A 194 9.28 -23.59 -29.79
N SER A 195 9.34 -22.69 -30.78
CA SER A 195 10.40 -22.63 -31.79
C SER A 195 11.53 -21.69 -31.34
N LEU A 196 12.21 -22.06 -30.24
CA LEU A 196 13.31 -21.29 -29.64
C LEU A 196 14.67 -21.72 -30.20
N GLY A 197 14.71 -21.93 -31.51
CA GLY A 197 15.90 -22.23 -32.31
C GLY A 197 16.51 -23.60 -32.12
N ASN A 198 15.68 -24.58 -31.77
CA ASN A 198 16.11 -25.94 -31.44
C ASN A 198 17.26 -25.95 -30.42
N SER A 199 17.34 -24.90 -29.58
CA SER A 199 18.41 -24.73 -28.61
C SER A 199 18.34 -25.88 -27.61
N THR A 200 19.34 -26.76 -27.67
CA THR A 200 19.49 -27.84 -26.70
C THR A 200 20.09 -27.36 -25.39
N VAL A 201 20.52 -26.09 -25.31
CA VAL A 201 21.23 -25.50 -24.17
C VAL A 201 20.40 -24.48 -23.40
N LEU A 202 19.12 -24.30 -23.72
CA LEU A 202 18.24 -23.34 -23.06
C LEU A 202 18.10 -23.65 -21.56
N GLU A 203 18.45 -22.69 -20.71
CA GLU A 203 18.41 -22.76 -19.25
C GLU A 203 17.29 -21.90 -18.65
N GLN A 204 16.93 -20.79 -19.29
CA GLN A 204 15.93 -19.86 -18.77
C GLN A 204 14.94 -19.43 -19.85
N LEU A 205 13.66 -19.60 -19.54
CA LEU A 205 12.52 -19.13 -20.33
C LEU A 205 11.64 -18.21 -19.47
N ALA A 206 11.75 -16.90 -19.67
CA ALA A 206 10.99 -15.90 -18.94
C ALA A 206 10.04 -15.13 -19.87
N LEU A 207 8.74 -15.38 -19.74
CA LEU A 207 7.67 -14.85 -20.59
C LEU A 207 6.56 -14.14 -19.78
N SER A 208 6.82 -13.81 -18.53
CA SER A 208 5.80 -13.31 -17.61
C SER A 208 5.24 -11.93 -17.98
N MET A 209 4.05 -11.57 -17.46
CA MET A 209 3.41 -10.27 -17.71
C MET A 209 3.23 -9.96 -19.20
N ASN A 210 2.55 -10.88 -19.90
CA ASN A 210 2.19 -10.77 -21.32
C ASN A 210 0.70 -11.15 -21.52
N LEU A 211 0.30 -11.39 -22.76
CA LEU A 211 -1.06 -11.81 -23.14
C LEU A 211 -1.06 -13.22 -23.77
N PHE A 212 -0.06 -14.06 -23.49
CA PHE A 212 -0.01 -15.43 -24.02
C PHE A 212 -1.21 -16.24 -23.53
N GLY A 213 -1.88 -16.95 -24.43
CA GLY A 213 -3.03 -17.81 -24.17
C GLY A 213 -2.76 -19.26 -24.59
N GLY A 214 -3.83 -20.05 -24.69
CA GLY A 214 -3.72 -21.48 -25.00
C GLY A 214 -3.27 -22.31 -23.81
N THR A 215 -2.72 -23.49 -24.06
CA THR A 215 -2.21 -24.42 -23.05
C THR A 215 -0.70 -24.33 -22.89
N ILE A 216 -0.15 -24.82 -21.79
CA ILE A 216 1.30 -25.08 -21.69
C ILE A 216 1.63 -26.28 -22.60
N PRO A 217 2.44 -26.10 -23.67
CA PRO A 217 2.75 -27.18 -24.61
C PRO A 217 3.59 -28.28 -23.96
N THR A 218 3.36 -29.53 -24.35
CA THR A 218 4.14 -30.68 -23.87
C THR A 218 5.60 -30.64 -24.33
N GLU A 219 5.85 -29.97 -25.46
CA GLU A 219 7.11 -29.75 -26.14
C GLU A 219 8.10 -28.94 -25.31
N ILE A 220 7.65 -28.28 -24.22
CA ILE A 220 8.53 -27.63 -23.26
C ILE A 220 9.55 -28.60 -22.66
N VAL A 221 9.20 -29.89 -22.61
CA VAL A 221 10.10 -30.97 -22.16
C VAL A 221 11.28 -31.19 -23.11
N ASN A 222 11.23 -30.73 -24.36
CA ASN A 222 12.35 -30.88 -25.30
C ASN A 222 13.56 -30.04 -24.86
N TYR A 223 13.35 -29.01 -24.05
CA TYR A 223 14.39 -28.14 -23.51
C TYR A 223 14.90 -28.67 -22.15
N GLN A 224 15.59 -29.81 -22.20
CA GLN A 224 16.05 -30.58 -21.03
C GLN A 224 17.02 -29.84 -20.09
N ASN A 225 17.62 -28.73 -20.54
CA ASN A 225 18.52 -27.91 -19.75
C ASN A 225 17.83 -26.79 -18.95
N LEU A 226 16.50 -26.65 -19.07
CA LEU A 226 15.74 -25.62 -18.37
C LEU A 226 15.91 -25.72 -16.85
N LYS A 227 16.36 -24.62 -16.26
CA LYS A 227 16.45 -24.34 -14.82
C LYS A 227 15.35 -23.41 -14.35
N VAL A 228 14.93 -22.47 -15.20
CA VAL A 228 13.91 -21.46 -14.86
C VAL A 228 12.84 -21.40 -15.94
N ILE A 229 11.59 -21.59 -15.52
CA ILE A 229 10.40 -21.35 -16.34
C ILE A 229 9.55 -20.32 -15.59
N ASP A 230 9.42 -19.12 -16.16
CA ASP A 230 8.52 -18.08 -15.66
C ASP A 230 7.47 -17.71 -16.72
N LEU A 231 6.24 -18.17 -16.48
CA LEU A 231 5.07 -17.95 -17.33
C LEU A 231 4.00 -17.11 -16.61
N GLY A 232 4.36 -16.48 -15.49
CA GLY A 232 3.39 -15.80 -14.64
C GLY A 232 2.68 -14.61 -15.30
N ALA A 233 1.48 -14.25 -14.85
CA ALA A 233 0.71 -13.10 -15.34
C ALA A 233 0.48 -13.13 -16.86
N ASN A 234 -0.18 -14.19 -17.33
CA ASN A 234 -0.59 -14.39 -18.71
C ASN A 234 -2.07 -14.82 -18.77
N GLN A 235 -2.52 -15.33 -19.92
CA GLN A 235 -3.87 -15.87 -20.13
C GLN A 235 -3.86 -17.38 -20.39
N LEU A 236 -2.81 -18.09 -19.94
CA LEU A 236 -2.67 -19.53 -20.15
C LEU A 236 -3.80 -20.29 -19.47
N SER A 237 -4.22 -21.39 -20.06
CA SER A 237 -5.38 -22.20 -19.67
C SER A 237 -5.07 -23.69 -19.81
N GLY A 238 -6.02 -24.56 -19.50
CA GLY A 238 -5.80 -26.01 -19.49
C GLY A 238 -5.03 -26.47 -18.25
N ILE A 239 -4.28 -27.56 -18.36
CA ILE A 239 -3.60 -28.22 -17.24
C ILE A 239 -2.08 -28.00 -17.27
N ILE A 240 -1.40 -28.27 -16.15
CA ILE A 240 0.05 -28.46 -16.16
C ILE A 240 0.35 -29.84 -16.78
N PRO A 241 1.16 -29.94 -17.85
CA PRO A 241 1.52 -31.22 -18.43
C PRO A 241 2.27 -32.10 -17.42
N TYR A 242 1.87 -33.37 -17.28
CA TYR A 242 2.56 -34.32 -16.39
C TYR A 242 4.03 -34.54 -16.79
N THR A 243 4.36 -34.33 -18.06
CA THR A 243 5.72 -34.41 -18.60
C THR A 243 6.67 -33.35 -18.05
N ILE A 244 6.15 -32.30 -17.39
CA ILE A 244 7.00 -31.29 -16.73
C ILE A 244 7.92 -31.90 -15.67
N GLY A 245 7.49 -33.01 -15.06
CA GLY A 245 8.28 -33.78 -14.09
C GLY A 245 9.57 -34.40 -14.66
N ASN A 246 9.72 -34.43 -16.00
CA ASN A 246 10.92 -34.94 -16.65
C ASN A 246 12.05 -33.89 -16.74
N LEU A 247 11.78 -32.61 -16.46
CA LEU A 247 12.78 -31.54 -16.49
C LEU A 247 13.67 -31.60 -15.23
N SER A 248 14.60 -32.56 -15.20
CA SER A 248 15.42 -32.89 -14.03
C SER A 248 16.34 -31.76 -13.51
N LYS A 249 16.59 -30.73 -14.31
CA LYS A 249 17.39 -29.55 -13.94
C LYS A 249 16.56 -28.34 -13.50
N LEU A 250 15.23 -28.46 -13.51
CA LEU A 250 14.35 -27.34 -13.24
C LEU A 250 14.41 -26.93 -11.76
N GLU A 251 14.87 -25.72 -11.51
CA GLU A 251 15.06 -25.14 -10.18
C GLU A 251 13.88 -24.25 -9.77
N THR A 252 13.29 -23.54 -10.73
CA THR A 252 12.19 -22.58 -10.52
C THR A 252 11.09 -22.75 -11.56
N LEU A 253 9.86 -22.96 -11.08
CA LEU A 253 8.64 -23.01 -11.88
C LEU A 253 7.62 -21.97 -11.39
N ILE A 254 7.35 -20.95 -12.21
CA ILE A 254 6.40 -19.88 -11.92
C ILE A 254 5.29 -19.89 -12.97
N LEU A 255 4.06 -20.17 -12.52
CA LEU A 255 2.83 -20.27 -13.31
C LEU A 255 1.73 -19.34 -12.80
N SER A 256 2.06 -18.49 -11.83
CA SER A 256 1.13 -17.61 -11.10
C SER A 256 0.30 -16.71 -12.02
N ILE A 257 -0.91 -16.35 -11.62
CA ILE A 257 -1.74 -15.35 -12.33
C ILE A 257 -2.03 -15.78 -13.78
N ASN A 258 -2.76 -16.89 -13.92
CA ASN A 258 -3.19 -17.43 -15.21
C ASN A 258 -4.63 -17.98 -15.08
N LYS A 259 -5.10 -18.74 -16.07
CA LYS A 259 -6.38 -19.47 -16.08
C LYS A 259 -6.15 -20.99 -16.09
N LEU A 260 -5.01 -21.45 -15.56
CA LEU A 260 -4.69 -22.88 -15.49
C LEU A 260 -5.65 -23.58 -14.53
N SER A 261 -5.96 -24.84 -14.78
CA SER A 261 -7.02 -25.62 -14.16
C SER A 261 -6.62 -27.09 -14.03
N GLY A 262 -7.52 -27.92 -13.53
CA GLY A 262 -7.23 -29.33 -13.25
C GLY A 262 -6.40 -29.51 -11.98
N ASP A 263 -5.85 -30.70 -11.81
CA ASP A 263 -5.06 -31.07 -10.63
C ASP A 263 -3.59 -30.63 -10.78
N ILE A 264 -2.90 -30.48 -9.65
CA ILE A 264 -1.44 -30.33 -9.64
C ILE A 264 -0.81 -31.70 -9.93
N PRO A 265 0.03 -31.85 -10.98
CA PRO A 265 0.61 -33.15 -11.31
C PRO A 265 1.55 -33.66 -10.20
N PRO A 266 1.37 -34.89 -9.69
CA PRO A 266 2.29 -35.48 -8.72
C PRO A 266 3.72 -35.62 -9.24
N THR A 267 3.91 -35.68 -10.57
CA THR A 267 5.22 -35.78 -11.23
C THR A 267 6.14 -34.59 -10.95
N ILE A 268 5.62 -33.44 -10.51
CA ILE A 268 6.46 -32.30 -10.05
C ILE A 268 7.37 -32.73 -8.89
N ALA A 269 6.92 -33.66 -8.03
CA ALA A 269 7.72 -34.19 -6.92
C ALA A 269 8.95 -34.99 -7.38
N ASN A 270 9.04 -35.38 -8.66
CA ASN A 270 10.19 -36.08 -9.22
C ASN A 270 11.37 -35.15 -9.53
N ILE A 271 11.13 -33.83 -9.57
CA ILE A 271 12.15 -32.84 -9.92
C ILE A 271 12.99 -32.53 -8.67
N SER A 272 14.11 -33.23 -8.52
CA SER A 272 14.96 -33.13 -7.31
C SER A 272 15.67 -31.80 -7.13
N THR A 273 15.79 -31.00 -8.20
CA THR A 273 16.42 -29.68 -8.22
C THR A 273 15.43 -28.55 -7.95
N LEU A 274 14.12 -28.83 -7.98
CA LEU A 274 13.09 -27.80 -7.85
C LEU A 274 13.04 -27.28 -6.42
N TYR A 275 13.49 -26.04 -6.22
CA TYR A 275 13.42 -25.38 -4.92
C TYR A 275 12.26 -24.37 -4.84
N ARG A 276 11.75 -23.89 -5.99
CA ARG A 276 10.64 -22.93 -6.03
C ARG A 276 9.53 -23.36 -6.98
N PHE A 277 8.32 -23.49 -6.45
CA PHE A 277 7.10 -23.67 -7.21
C PHE A 277 6.06 -22.62 -6.82
N SER A 278 5.58 -21.86 -7.81
CA SER A 278 4.54 -20.85 -7.62
C SER A 278 3.47 -20.99 -8.69
N ALA A 279 2.23 -21.23 -8.27
CA ALA A 279 1.08 -21.45 -9.14
C ALA A 279 -0.19 -20.76 -8.61
N ASN A 280 -0.03 -19.73 -7.78
CA ASN A 280 -1.12 -18.97 -7.18
C ASN A 280 -1.94 -18.18 -8.21
N GLN A 281 -3.17 -17.81 -7.86
CA GLN A 281 -4.09 -17.05 -8.72
C GLN A 281 -4.36 -17.77 -10.05
N ASN A 282 -4.86 -18.99 -9.93
CA ASN A 282 -5.28 -19.85 -11.04
C ASN A 282 -6.64 -20.48 -10.71
N GLN A 283 -7.00 -21.54 -11.43
CA GLN A 283 -8.22 -22.32 -11.24
C GLN A 283 -7.91 -23.78 -10.89
N PHE A 284 -6.72 -24.07 -10.33
CA PHE A 284 -6.36 -25.43 -9.92
C PHE A 284 -7.36 -25.96 -8.90
N ALA A 285 -7.77 -27.20 -9.08
CA ALA A 285 -8.73 -27.91 -8.23
C ALA A 285 -8.14 -29.24 -7.78
N GLY A 286 -8.96 -30.07 -7.13
CA GLY A 286 -8.51 -31.36 -6.59
C GLY A 286 -7.63 -31.20 -5.35
N THR A 287 -6.93 -32.27 -4.98
CA THR A 287 -6.09 -32.34 -3.77
C THR A 287 -4.65 -31.97 -4.06
N ILE A 288 -3.95 -31.44 -3.06
CA ILE A 288 -2.49 -31.25 -3.13
C ILE A 288 -1.80 -32.63 -3.11
N PRO A 289 -0.93 -32.97 -4.08
CA PRO A 289 -0.22 -34.24 -4.08
C PRO A 289 0.73 -34.40 -2.87
N SER A 290 0.76 -35.59 -2.29
CA SER A 290 1.81 -35.97 -1.33
C SER A 290 3.19 -35.99 -2.02
N GLY A 291 4.24 -35.66 -1.29
CA GLY A 291 5.62 -35.56 -1.78
C GLY A 291 5.95 -34.26 -2.52
N LEU A 292 4.96 -33.39 -2.78
CA LEU A 292 5.16 -32.17 -3.59
C LEU A 292 6.28 -31.26 -3.05
N THR A 293 6.42 -31.16 -1.74
CA THR A 293 7.40 -30.28 -1.08
C THR A 293 8.75 -30.94 -0.82
N ARG A 294 8.96 -32.19 -1.25
CA ARG A 294 10.15 -32.99 -0.90
C ARG A 294 11.48 -32.27 -1.13
N PHE A 295 11.56 -31.47 -2.19
CA PHE A 295 12.76 -30.69 -2.56
C PHE A 295 12.54 -29.17 -2.51
N LEU A 296 11.30 -28.72 -2.23
CA LEU A 296 10.93 -27.31 -2.27
C LEU A 296 11.43 -26.55 -1.02
N SER A 297 11.87 -25.33 -1.25
CA SER A 297 12.02 -24.29 -0.23
C SER A 297 10.90 -23.26 -0.26
N TYR A 298 10.28 -23.05 -1.43
CA TYR A 298 9.22 -22.08 -1.65
C TYR A 298 8.05 -22.73 -2.39
N LEU A 299 6.88 -22.74 -1.75
CA LEU A 299 5.61 -23.15 -2.33
C LEU A 299 4.57 -22.04 -2.20
N ASP A 300 3.96 -21.65 -3.31
CA ASP A 300 2.79 -20.76 -3.31
C ASP A 300 1.71 -21.28 -4.25
N LEU A 301 0.60 -21.74 -3.67
CA LEU A 301 -0.58 -22.25 -4.35
C LEU A 301 -1.83 -21.44 -3.99
N SER A 302 -1.66 -20.24 -3.42
CA SER A 302 -2.76 -19.42 -2.94
C SER A 302 -3.74 -18.99 -4.04
N TYR A 303 -4.96 -18.60 -3.69
CA TYR A 303 -5.99 -18.15 -4.64
C TYR A 303 -6.25 -19.16 -5.78
N ASN A 304 -6.61 -20.37 -5.39
CA ASN A 304 -7.02 -21.45 -6.29
C ASN A 304 -8.33 -22.08 -5.77
N LYS A 305 -8.70 -23.24 -6.31
CA LYS A 305 -9.86 -24.04 -5.89
C LYS A 305 -9.43 -25.39 -5.32
N LEU A 306 -8.22 -25.48 -4.76
CA LEU A 306 -7.67 -26.72 -4.19
C LEU A 306 -8.50 -27.12 -2.97
N GLY A 307 -8.89 -28.38 -2.90
CA GLY A 307 -9.70 -28.93 -1.81
C GLY A 307 -9.04 -30.14 -1.16
N GLY A 308 -9.80 -30.80 -0.27
CA GLY A 308 -9.32 -31.93 0.52
C GLY A 308 -8.31 -31.53 1.60
N PRO A 309 -7.76 -32.51 2.34
CA PRO A 309 -6.84 -32.27 3.42
C PRO A 309 -5.45 -31.85 2.94
N ILE A 310 -4.75 -31.05 3.74
CA ILE A 310 -3.32 -30.80 3.56
C ILE A 310 -2.56 -32.12 3.82
N PRO A 311 -1.76 -32.64 2.86
CA PRO A 311 -1.00 -33.87 3.06
C PRO A 311 -0.08 -33.78 4.28
N ALA A 312 0.01 -34.88 5.05
CA ALA A 312 0.74 -34.92 6.32
C ALA A 312 2.25 -34.63 6.17
N ASP A 313 2.81 -34.89 4.99
CA ASP A 313 4.21 -34.67 4.66
C ASP A 313 4.48 -33.29 4.04
N LEU A 314 3.44 -32.53 3.68
CA LEU A 314 3.58 -31.29 2.92
C LEU A 314 4.38 -30.23 3.70
N LEU A 315 4.11 -30.11 5.01
CA LEU A 315 4.72 -29.07 5.85
C LEU A 315 5.95 -29.55 6.61
N SER A 316 6.34 -30.83 6.52
CA SER A 316 7.38 -31.44 7.36
C SER A 316 8.78 -31.41 6.75
N GLN A 317 8.92 -31.01 5.49
CA GLN A 317 10.17 -31.13 4.73
C GLN A 317 11.24 -30.14 5.21
N PRO A 318 12.48 -30.58 5.50
CA PRO A 318 13.46 -29.79 6.25
C PRO A 318 13.95 -28.53 5.54
N ASN A 319 13.85 -28.47 4.21
CA ASN A 319 14.29 -27.31 3.41
C ASN A 319 13.18 -26.28 3.18
N LEU A 320 11.97 -26.53 3.69
CA LEU A 320 10.78 -25.72 3.41
C LEU A 320 10.77 -24.44 4.24
N VAL A 321 10.88 -23.29 3.56
CA VAL A 321 11.01 -21.96 4.18
C VAL A 321 9.72 -21.16 4.04
N HIS A 322 9.07 -21.23 2.88
CA HIS A 322 7.88 -20.45 2.56
C HIS A 322 6.76 -21.35 2.03
N VAL A 323 5.58 -21.24 2.66
CA VAL A 323 4.36 -21.90 2.21
C VAL A 323 3.20 -20.91 2.26
N ASP A 324 2.54 -20.71 1.12
CA ASP A 324 1.26 -20.03 1.03
C ASP A 324 0.21 -20.90 0.31
N LEU A 325 -0.82 -21.29 1.05
CA LEU A 325 -1.98 -22.05 0.56
C LEU A 325 -3.29 -21.27 0.77
N SER A 326 -3.20 -19.97 1.07
CA SER A 326 -4.35 -19.15 1.44
C SER A 326 -5.37 -19.03 0.30
N TYR A 327 -6.63 -18.75 0.61
CA TYR A 327 -7.69 -18.59 -0.39
C TYR A 327 -7.84 -19.83 -1.30
N ASN A 328 -8.12 -20.96 -0.67
CA ASN A 328 -8.46 -22.23 -1.32
C ASN A 328 -9.71 -22.83 -0.65
N LEU A 329 -10.02 -24.07 -0.97
CA LEU A 329 -11.11 -24.85 -0.39
C LEU A 329 -10.57 -25.99 0.51
N LEU A 330 -9.37 -25.81 1.08
CA LEU A 330 -8.71 -26.87 1.87
C LEU A 330 -9.49 -27.14 3.15
N GLU A 331 -9.63 -28.41 3.49
CA GLU A 331 -10.34 -28.89 4.67
C GLU A 331 -9.42 -29.75 5.54
N GLY A 332 -9.95 -30.37 6.59
CA GLY A 332 -9.17 -31.22 7.50
C GLY A 332 -8.42 -30.43 8.56
N SER A 333 -7.65 -31.16 9.36
CA SER A 333 -6.76 -30.58 10.37
C SER A 333 -5.41 -30.21 9.79
N MET A 334 -4.72 -29.26 10.44
CA MET A 334 -3.33 -28.95 10.11
C MET A 334 -2.42 -30.17 10.40
N PRO A 335 -1.42 -30.45 9.54
CA PRO A 335 -0.41 -31.46 9.82
C PRO A 335 0.36 -31.19 11.12
N GLU A 336 0.56 -32.23 11.94
CA GLU A 336 1.29 -32.13 13.21
C GLU A 336 2.80 -31.92 13.01
N ASN A 337 3.40 -32.51 11.97
CA ASN A 337 4.83 -32.37 11.73
C ASN A 337 5.11 -31.13 10.87
N LEU A 338 5.88 -30.20 11.41
CA LEU A 338 6.22 -28.93 10.77
C LEU A 338 7.74 -28.80 10.61
N SER A 339 8.17 -28.25 9.48
CA SER A 339 9.58 -28.04 9.17
C SER A 339 10.18 -26.96 10.07
N PRO A 340 11.31 -27.21 10.75
CA PRO A 340 11.95 -26.23 11.62
C PRO A 340 12.53 -25.03 10.86
N SER A 341 12.72 -25.12 9.54
CA SER A 341 13.23 -24.04 8.69
C SER A 341 12.14 -23.06 8.23
N LEU A 342 10.86 -23.33 8.51
CA LEU A 342 9.75 -22.47 8.12
C LEU A 342 9.95 -21.04 8.64
N PHE A 343 9.91 -20.10 7.70
CA PHE A 343 9.97 -18.66 7.94
C PHE A 343 8.58 -18.02 7.80
N ARG A 344 7.78 -18.47 6.83
CA ARG A 344 6.43 -17.97 6.58
C ARG A 344 5.48 -19.12 6.26
N LEU A 345 4.39 -19.18 7.00
CA LEU A 345 3.28 -20.12 6.80
C LEU A 345 1.96 -19.35 6.72
N ARG A 346 1.30 -19.42 5.56
CA ARG A 346 0.02 -18.76 5.31
C ARG A 346 -1.00 -19.80 4.83
N LEU A 347 -2.04 -20.02 5.64
CA LEU A 347 -3.12 -20.98 5.39
C LEU A 347 -4.50 -20.32 5.51
N GLY A 348 -4.57 -18.99 5.54
CA GLY A 348 -5.80 -18.25 5.80
C GLY A 348 -6.84 -18.38 4.69
N SER A 349 -8.11 -18.11 4.99
CA SER A 349 -9.22 -18.22 4.03
C SER A 349 -9.33 -19.61 3.40
N ASN A 350 -9.50 -20.62 4.24
CA ASN A 350 -9.77 -22.02 3.90
C ASN A 350 -10.88 -22.56 4.83
N TYR A 351 -11.12 -23.87 4.83
CA TYR A 351 -12.07 -24.55 5.71
C TYR A 351 -11.36 -25.46 6.73
N LEU A 352 -10.13 -25.13 7.12
CA LEU A 352 -9.36 -25.93 8.08
C LEU A 352 -10.04 -25.93 9.46
N TYR A 353 -10.06 -27.08 10.14
CA TYR A 353 -10.67 -27.25 11.46
C TYR A 353 -9.72 -27.94 12.45
N GLY A 354 -10.15 -28.06 13.70
CA GLY A 354 -9.35 -28.69 14.76
C GLY A 354 -8.45 -27.70 15.50
N SER A 355 -7.31 -28.18 16.00
CA SER A 355 -6.35 -27.40 16.79
C SER A 355 -5.15 -26.92 15.97
N ILE A 356 -4.55 -25.82 16.42
CA ILE A 356 -3.20 -25.45 16.02
C ILE A 356 -2.22 -26.46 16.69
N PRO A 357 -1.35 -27.14 15.93
CA PRO A 357 -0.40 -28.13 16.45
C PRO A 357 0.52 -27.60 17.56
N SER A 358 0.91 -28.45 18.51
CA SER A 358 1.88 -28.10 19.56
C SER A 358 3.34 -28.10 19.06
N SER A 359 3.58 -28.69 17.88
CA SER A 359 4.88 -28.72 17.20
C SER A 359 5.42 -27.35 16.79
N PHE A 360 4.58 -26.29 16.84
CA PHE A 360 5.03 -24.90 16.70
C PHE A 360 6.16 -24.54 17.69
N SER A 361 6.26 -25.25 18.82
CA SER A 361 7.38 -25.12 19.76
C SER A 361 8.78 -25.25 19.11
N LEU A 362 8.88 -25.96 17.99
CA LEU A 362 10.11 -26.24 17.24
C LEU A 362 10.46 -25.14 16.22
N LEU A 363 9.53 -24.24 15.89
CA LEU A 363 9.66 -23.30 14.77
C LEU A 363 10.35 -21.99 15.18
N LYS A 364 11.68 -22.04 15.35
CA LYS A 364 12.48 -20.89 15.82
C LYS A 364 12.69 -19.80 14.76
N ASN A 365 12.58 -20.15 13.47
CA ASN A 365 12.73 -19.21 12.36
C ASN A 365 11.41 -18.60 11.88
N LEU A 366 10.27 -19.11 12.37
CA LEU A 366 8.96 -18.66 11.93
C LEU A 366 8.75 -17.20 12.32
N THR A 367 8.57 -16.37 11.29
CA THR A 367 8.42 -14.91 11.41
C THR A 367 7.01 -14.46 11.06
N TYR A 368 6.33 -15.17 10.15
CA TYR A 368 4.96 -14.86 9.71
C TYR A 368 4.06 -16.10 9.81
N LEU A 369 3.01 -15.99 10.62
CA LEU A 369 1.97 -17.02 10.74
C LEU A 369 0.59 -16.42 10.51
N GLU A 370 -0.09 -16.90 9.47
CA GLU A 370 -1.46 -16.49 9.13
C GLU A 370 -2.35 -17.73 8.95
N LEU A 371 -3.33 -17.87 9.84
CA LEU A 371 -4.32 -18.95 9.87
C LEU A 371 -5.76 -18.39 9.93
N ASP A 372 -5.94 -17.11 9.57
CA ASP A 372 -7.22 -16.41 9.71
C ASP A 372 -8.29 -16.92 8.75
N ASN A 373 -9.57 -16.65 9.06
CA ASN A 373 -10.71 -17.03 8.24
C ASN A 373 -10.72 -18.54 7.91
N ASN A 374 -10.78 -19.34 8.97
CA ASN A 374 -10.88 -20.81 8.94
C ASN A 374 -11.91 -21.25 10.00
N SER A 375 -12.02 -22.56 10.24
CA SER A 375 -12.92 -23.17 11.22
C SER A 375 -12.16 -23.78 12.41
N LEU A 376 -11.03 -23.19 12.84
CA LEU A 376 -10.24 -23.70 13.96
C LEU A 376 -10.98 -23.50 15.28
N THR A 377 -11.12 -24.55 16.10
CA THR A 377 -12.06 -24.57 17.25
C THR A 377 -11.41 -24.63 18.63
N SER A 378 -10.15 -25.07 18.72
CA SER A 378 -9.46 -25.30 19.99
C SER A 378 -8.87 -24.00 20.56
N GLY A 379 -8.22 -24.08 21.73
CA GLY A 379 -7.49 -22.95 22.29
C GLY A 379 -6.21 -22.63 21.52
N ILE A 380 -5.71 -21.40 21.67
CA ILE A 380 -4.37 -21.02 21.20
C ILE A 380 -3.35 -21.83 22.04
N PRO A 381 -2.51 -22.68 21.44
CA PRO A 381 -1.56 -23.50 22.19
C PRO A 381 -0.48 -22.61 22.83
N GLY A 382 -0.12 -22.91 24.08
CA GLY A 382 0.91 -22.15 24.80
C GLY A 382 2.29 -22.27 24.15
N GLU A 383 2.52 -23.35 23.42
CA GLU A 383 3.73 -23.68 22.66
C GLU A 383 4.06 -22.63 21.59
N LEU A 384 3.07 -21.90 21.06
CA LEU A 384 3.29 -20.79 20.13
C LEU A 384 4.20 -19.71 20.72
N GLY A 385 4.19 -19.54 22.05
CA GLY A 385 5.10 -18.62 22.75
C GLY A 385 6.58 -18.95 22.59
N SER A 386 6.92 -20.12 22.03
CA SER A 386 8.30 -20.54 21.75
C SER A 386 8.83 -20.09 20.38
N CYS A 387 7.98 -19.55 19.51
CA CYS A 387 8.35 -19.00 18.19
C CYS A 387 8.95 -17.59 18.33
N GLN A 388 10.11 -17.46 18.96
CA GLN A 388 10.70 -16.16 19.34
C GLN A 388 11.03 -15.20 18.17
N SER A 389 11.04 -15.70 16.93
CA SER A 389 11.23 -14.88 15.73
C SER A 389 9.94 -14.28 15.17
N LEU A 390 8.78 -14.64 15.73
CA LEU A 390 7.48 -14.25 15.19
C LEU A 390 7.29 -12.74 15.26
N ALA A 391 7.07 -12.12 14.09
CA ALA A 391 6.76 -10.71 13.92
C ALA A 391 5.27 -10.48 13.65
N LEU A 392 4.61 -11.42 12.97
CA LEU A 392 3.18 -11.38 12.67
C LEU A 392 2.48 -12.68 13.06
N LEU A 393 1.43 -12.55 13.88
CA LEU A 393 0.50 -13.61 14.23
C LEU A 393 -0.93 -13.19 13.90
N ASN A 394 -1.56 -13.88 12.94
CA ASN A 394 -2.96 -13.67 12.56
C ASN A 394 -3.76 -14.97 12.69
N LEU A 395 -4.65 -15.01 13.68
CA LEU A 395 -5.60 -16.10 13.94
C LEU A 395 -7.06 -15.61 13.92
N ALA A 396 -7.30 -14.45 13.32
CA ALA A 396 -8.62 -13.83 13.31
C ALA A 396 -9.67 -14.68 12.57
N GLN A 397 -10.96 -14.42 12.82
CA GLN A 397 -12.07 -15.05 12.09
C GLN A 397 -12.00 -16.57 12.10
N ASN A 398 -11.90 -17.15 13.30
CA ASN A 398 -11.97 -18.58 13.54
C ASN A 398 -13.01 -18.85 14.64
N GLU A 399 -13.07 -20.08 15.14
CA GLU A 399 -13.88 -20.45 16.29
C GLU A 399 -13.04 -20.72 17.55
N LEU A 400 -11.86 -20.11 17.66
CA LEU A 400 -10.92 -20.39 18.76
C LEU A 400 -11.53 -20.05 20.11
N LYS A 401 -11.32 -20.92 21.10
CA LYS A 401 -11.88 -20.83 22.46
C LYS A 401 -10.77 -20.72 23.51
N GLY A 402 -11.14 -20.71 24.79
CA GLY A 402 -10.17 -20.64 25.90
C GLY A 402 -9.67 -19.23 26.17
N SER A 403 -8.74 -19.12 27.11
CA SER A 403 -8.07 -17.87 27.46
C SER A 403 -6.84 -17.61 26.60
N LEU A 404 -6.41 -16.36 26.56
CA LEU A 404 -5.14 -15.96 25.95
C LEU A 404 -3.98 -16.56 26.78
N PRO A 405 -3.10 -17.39 26.19
CA PRO A 405 -1.96 -17.95 26.92
C PRO A 405 -0.97 -16.86 27.36
N THR A 406 -0.52 -16.92 28.60
CA THR A 406 0.51 -15.99 29.13
C THR A 406 1.83 -16.10 28.36
N SER A 407 2.13 -17.27 27.80
CA SER A 407 3.31 -17.52 26.97
C SER A 407 3.36 -16.69 25.69
N LEU A 408 2.24 -16.13 25.20
CA LEU A 408 2.26 -15.18 24.07
C LEU A 408 3.13 -13.96 24.38
N GLY A 409 3.26 -13.57 25.65
CA GLY A 409 4.16 -12.48 26.07
C GLY A 409 5.65 -12.75 25.87
N ASN A 410 6.04 -13.99 25.53
CA ASN A 410 7.43 -14.35 25.22
C ASN A 410 7.84 -13.95 23.78
N LEU A 411 6.88 -13.57 22.92
CA LEU A 411 7.11 -13.23 21.51
C LEU A 411 7.64 -11.81 21.36
N THR A 412 8.77 -11.47 21.97
CA THR A 412 9.24 -10.08 22.12
C THR A 412 9.54 -9.32 20.80
N LYS A 413 9.64 -10.04 19.68
CA LYS A 413 9.75 -9.46 18.32
C LYS A 413 8.40 -9.22 17.64
N LEU A 414 7.28 -9.59 18.26
CA LEU A 414 5.96 -9.49 17.65
C LEU A 414 5.57 -8.03 17.45
N GLU A 415 5.20 -7.70 16.21
CA GLU A 415 4.79 -6.38 15.76
C GLU A 415 3.29 -6.32 15.52
N ILE A 416 2.68 -7.41 15.07
CA ILE A 416 1.25 -7.51 14.75
C ILE A 416 0.64 -8.75 15.41
N LEU A 417 -0.38 -8.53 16.24
CA LEU A 417 -1.22 -9.59 16.81
C LEU A 417 -2.68 -9.37 16.45
N LYS A 418 -3.26 -10.30 15.69
CA LYS A 418 -4.66 -10.27 15.24
C LYS A 418 -5.39 -11.55 15.65
N LEU A 419 -6.36 -11.43 16.55
CA LEU A 419 -7.18 -12.53 17.09
C LEU A 419 -8.69 -12.22 17.04
N GLN A 420 -9.10 -11.18 16.32
CA GLN A 420 -10.48 -10.71 16.34
C GLN A 420 -11.48 -11.71 15.75
N LYS A 421 -12.74 -11.61 16.18
CA LYS A 421 -13.84 -12.50 15.73
C LYS A 421 -13.51 -13.97 16.01
N ASN A 422 -13.30 -14.29 17.27
CA ASN A 422 -13.17 -15.65 17.80
C ASN A 422 -14.12 -15.81 19.00
N ARG A 423 -13.98 -16.90 19.76
CA ARG A 423 -14.73 -17.18 21.00
C ARG A 423 -13.81 -17.18 22.23
N LEU A 424 -12.75 -16.35 22.21
CA LEU A 424 -11.78 -16.26 23.30
C LEU A 424 -12.42 -15.59 24.53
N HIS A 425 -12.09 -16.05 25.73
CA HIS A 425 -12.63 -15.54 26.99
C HIS A 425 -11.55 -15.41 28.07
N GLY A 426 -11.93 -15.07 29.30
CA GLY A 426 -10.97 -14.77 30.36
C GLY A 426 -10.37 -13.38 30.23
N GLU A 427 -9.35 -13.07 31.03
CA GLU A 427 -8.74 -11.75 31.08
C GLU A 427 -7.65 -11.54 30.01
N ILE A 428 -7.30 -10.28 29.75
CA ILE A 428 -6.11 -9.93 28.96
C ILE A 428 -4.86 -10.14 29.85
N PRO A 429 -4.00 -11.13 29.57
CA PRO A 429 -2.84 -11.41 30.43
C PRO A 429 -1.85 -10.25 30.41
N VAL A 430 -1.31 -9.92 31.58
CA VAL A 430 -0.35 -8.82 31.75
C VAL A 430 0.92 -9.05 30.92
N GLU A 431 1.27 -10.30 30.63
CA GLU A 431 2.42 -10.70 29.82
C GLU A 431 2.36 -10.15 28.39
N ILE A 432 1.18 -9.89 27.81
CA ILE A 432 1.06 -9.21 26.50
C ILE A 432 1.74 -7.84 26.52
N THR A 433 1.81 -7.19 27.68
CA THR A 433 2.44 -5.88 27.83
C THR A 433 3.98 -5.92 27.77
N LYS A 434 4.59 -7.11 27.68
CA LYS A 434 6.03 -7.32 27.44
C LYS A 434 6.42 -7.20 25.96
N LEU A 435 5.44 -7.20 25.04
CA LEU A 435 5.64 -7.18 23.60
C LEU A 435 6.04 -5.79 23.10
N SER A 436 7.23 -5.32 23.49
CA SER A 436 7.67 -3.93 23.25
C SER A 436 7.71 -3.47 21.79
N LYS A 437 7.77 -4.40 20.82
CA LYS A 437 7.74 -4.12 19.37
C LYS A 437 6.32 -4.04 18.80
N LEU A 438 5.30 -4.36 19.59
CA LEU A 438 3.92 -4.45 19.11
C LEU A 438 3.42 -3.09 18.64
N SER A 439 3.00 -3.05 17.37
CA SER A 439 2.42 -1.89 16.68
C SER A 439 0.90 -1.99 16.58
N THR A 440 0.39 -3.22 16.44
CA THR A 440 -1.04 -3.49 16.28
C THR A 440 -1.45 -4.62 17.21
N LEU A 441 -2.43 -4.34 18.07
CA LEU A 441 -3.11 -5.33 18.89
C LEU A 441 -4.60 -5.33 18.54
N ASN A 442 -5.06 -6.38 17.87
CA ASN A 442 -6.47 -6.59 17.58
C ASN A 442 -7.00 -7.86 18.23
N ILE A 443 -7.77 -7.70 19.29
CA ILE A 443 -8.45 -8.79 20.01
C ILE A 443 -9.96 -8.50 20.15
N SER A 444 -10.48 -7.66 19.27
CA SER A 444 -11.89 -7.25 19.21
C SER A 444 -12.84 -8.41 18.87
N TRP A 445 -14.13 -8.28 19.15
CA TRP A 445 -15.17 -9.26 18.82
C TRP A 445 -14.85 -10.66 19.37
N ASN A 446 -14.65 -10.72 20.68
CA ASN A 446 -14.43 -11.94 21.47
C ASN A 446 -15.33 -11.87 22.72
N SER A 447 -15.06 -12.71 23.72
CA SER A 447 -15.74 -12.71 25.02
C SER A 447 -14.77 -12.44 26.18
N LEU A 448 -13.74 -11.63 25.94
CA LEU A 448 -12.74 -11.27 26.94
C LEU A 448 -13.36 -10.42 28.06
N MET A 449 -12.93 -10.63 29.29
CA MET A 449 -13.45 -9.98 30.50
C MET A 449 -12.33 -9.40 31.37
N GLY A 450 -12.66 -8.93 32.57
CA GLY A 450 -11.71 -8.28 33.47
C GLY A 450 -11.44 -6.83 33.08
N VAL A 451 -10.33 -6.28 33.58
CA VAL A 451 -9.93 -4.88 33.32
C VAL A 451 -8.87 -4.81 32.21
N ILE A 452 -8.74 -3.65 31.56
CA ILE A 452 -7.58 -3.38 30.71
C ILE A 452 -6.35 -3.21 31.63
N PRO A 453 -5.30 -4.04 31.51
CA PRO A 453 -4.14 -3.95 32.41
C PRO A 453 -3.49 -2.56 32.35
N PRO A 454 -3.23 -1.88 33.48
CA PRO A 454 -2.59 -0.56 33.46
C PRO A 454 -1.20 -0.56 32.80
N SER A 455 -0.51 -1.70 32.82
CA SER A 455 0.78 -1.88 32.13
C SER A 455 0.68 -1.88 30.61
N ILE A 456 -0.53 -1.79 30.01
CA ILE A 456 -0.69 -1.63 28.56
C ILE A 456 0.08 -0.41 28.05
N SER A 457 0.29 0.60 28.91
CA SER A 457 1.11 1.76 28.63
C SER A 457 2.59 1.43 28.37
N ASN A 458 3.08 0.23 28.68
CA ASN A 458 4.45 -0.19 28.37
C ASN A 458 4.68 -0.45 26.88
N LEU A 459 3.60 -0.63 26.10
CA LEU A 459 3.65 -0.84 24.66
C LEU A 459 3.86 0.48 23.92
N GLN A 460 5.05 1.07 24.06
CA GLN A 460 5.37 2.41 23.56
C GLN A 460 5.38 2.52 22.02
N ASN A 461 5.46 1.39 21.30
CA ASN A 461 5.36 1.33 19.84
C ASN A 461 3.94 1.07 19.33
N LEU A 462 2.96 0.87 20.22
CA LEU A 462 1.61 0.51 19.82
C LEU A 462 0.92 1.70 19.17
N ALA A 463 0.48 1.52 17.94
CA ALA A 463 -0.21 2.52 17.14
C ALA A 463 -1.70 2.24 17.01
N HIS A 464 -2.11 0.97 16.98
CA HIS A 464 -3.51 0.58 16.92
C HIS A 464 -3.87 -0.38 18.04
N LEU A 465 -4.90 -0.02 18.81
CA LEU A 465 -5.47 -0.84 19.87
C LEU A 465 -6.97 -1.07 19.64
N TYR A 466 -7.33 -2.31 19.30
CA TYR A 466 -8.70 -2.73 19.01
C TYR A 466 -9.17 -3.76 20.03
N LEU A 467 -10.04 -3.33 20.94
CA LEU A 467 -10.64 -4.16 22.00
C LEU A 467 -12.18 -4.18 21.93
N GLN A 468 -12.79 -3.55 20.92
CA GLN A 468 -14.24 -3.40 20.82
C GLN A 468 -14.99 -4.73 20.74
N GLY A 469 -16.24 -4.77 21.19
CA GLY A 469 -17.06 -5.99 21.12
C GLY A 469 -16.54 -7.11 22.02
N ASN A 470 -16.22 -6.78 23.27
CA ASN A 470 -15.82 -7.72 24.32
C ASN A 470 -16.66 -7.45 25.59
N ASN A 471 -16.30 -8.09 26.69
CA ASN A 471 -16.94 -7.94 27.99
C ASN A 471 -16.00 -7.30 29.03
N LEU A 472 -15.10 -6.40 28.57
CA LEU A 472 -14.14 -5.72 29.43
C LEU A 472 -14.83 -4.71 30.34
N SER A 473 -14.31 -4.53 31.54
CA SER A 473 -14.93 -3.76 32.62
C SER A 473 -13.92 -2.85 33.33
N GLY A 474 -14.40 -2.07 34.31
CA GLY A 474 -13.57 -1.13 35.06
C GLY A 474 -13.25 0.16 34.30
N PRO A 475 -12.43 1.05 34.89
CA PRO A 475 -12.07 2.32 34.28
C PRO A 475 -10.95 2.20 33.24
N LEU A 476 -10.85 3.21 32.37
CA LEU A 476 -9.66 3.39 31.52
C LEU A 476 -8.43 3.65 32.41
N PRO A 477 -7.32 2.91 32.24
CA PRO A 477 -6.11 3.15 33.01
C PRO A 477 -5.53 4.54 32.72
N ASN A 478 -5.28 5.34 33.76
CA ASN A 478 -4.68 6.67 33.61
C ASN A 478 -3.31 6.61 32.89
N SER A 479 -2.56 5.53 33.09
CA SER A 479 -1.27 5.29 32.44
C SER A 479 -1.35 5.27 30.91
N MET A 480 -2.53 5.02 30.32
CA MET A 480 -2.74 5.03 28.87
C MET A 480 -2.46 6.40 28.25
N GLY A 481 -2.58 7.49 29.02
CA GLY A 481 -2.17 8.83 28.59
C GLY A 481 -0.70 8.95 28.17
N ARG A 482 0.16 8.01 28.61
CA ARG A 482 1.60 7.98 28.29
C ARG A 482 1.93 7.28 26.96
N MET A 483 0.94 6.77 26.23
CA MET A 483 1.17 6.02 24.98
C MET A 483 1.35 6.97 23.80
N SER A 484 2.56 7.48 23.60
CA SER A 484 2.84 8.54 22.61
C SER A 484 2.79 8.09 21.15
N SER A 485 2.73 6.79 20.86
CA SER A 485 2.64 6.28 19.48
C SER A 485 1.23 5.89 19.06
N LEU A 486 0.25 5.92 19.98
CA LEU A 486 -1.09 5.42 19.72
C LEU A 486 -1.86 6.39 18.82
N LEU A 487 -2.21 5.93 17.61
CA LEU A 487 -2.91 6.69 16.59
C LEU A 487 -4.41 6.41 16.58
N GLU A 488 -4.80 5.19 16.97
CA GLU A 488 -6.19 4.73 16.97
C GLU A 488 -6.52 3.87 18.19
N LEU A 489 -7.66 4.17 18.81
CA LEU A 489 -8.18 3.48 19.98
C LEU A 489 -9.66 3.13 19.81
N GLN A 490 -9.96 1.83 19.69
CA GLN A 490 -11.32 1.31 19.54
C GLN A 490 -11.67 0.44 20.75
N LEU A 491 -12.53 0.95 21.63
CA LEU A 491 -12.95 0.31 22.88
C LEU A 491 -14.48 0.13 22.97
N GLY A 492 -15.20 0.44 21.90
CA GLY A 492 -16.66 0.42 21.91
C GLY A 492 -17.27 -0.96 22.22
N GLN A 493 -18.54 -1.01 22.60
CA GLN A 493 -19.27 -2.25 22.91
C GLN A 493 -18.53 -3.11 23.96
N ASN A 494 -18.36 -2.55 25.16
CA ASN A 494 -17.80 -3.20 26.34
C ASN A 494 -18.61 -2.79 27.59
N GLN A 495 -18.11 -3.13 28.78
CA GLN A 495 -18.66 -2.72 30.08
C GLN A 495 -17.73 -1.71 30.81
N LEU A 496 -16.92 -0.95 30.09
CA LEU A 496 -16.00 0.03 30.67
C LEU A 496 -16.77 1.17 31.33
N SER A 497 -16.28 1.68 32.46
CA SER A 497 -17.02 2.63 33.30
C SER A 497 -16.13 3.74 33.89
N GLY A 498 -16.74 4.65 34.64
CA GLY A 498 -16.03 5.77 35.27
C GLY A 498 -15.83 6.96 34.33
N SER A 499 -15.06 7.95 34.81
CA SER A 499 -14.76 9.19 34.09
C SER A 499 -13.51 9.06 33.22
N ILE A 500 -13.50 9.68 32.04
CA ILE A 500 -12.29 9.82 31.21
C ILE A 500 -11.35 10.84 31.87
N ARG A 501 -10.13 10.42 32.26
CA ARG A 501 -9.15 11.31 32.92
C ARG A 501 -7.96 11.65 32.03
N GLN A 502 -7.28 10.65 31.50
CA GLN A 502 -6.11 10.82 30.63
C GLN A 502 -6.26 9.94 29.39
N LEU A 503 -5.89 10.50 28.24
CA LEU A 503 -5.91 9.82 26.94
C LEU A 503 -4.58 10.07 26.22
N PRO A 504 -4.15 9.15 25.35
CA PRO A 504 -2.95 9.35 24.53
C PRO A 504 -3.13 10.54 23.60
N LEU A 505 -2.20 11.50 23.65
CA LEU A 505 -2.33 12.79 22.95
C LEU A 505 -2.07 12.71 21.42
N LYS A 506 -1.53 11.59 20.94
CA LYS A 506 -1.17 11.38 19.53
C LYS A 506 -2.23 10.62 18.74
N LEU A 507 -3.44 10.48 19.28
CA LEU A 507 -4.56 9.92 18.52
C LEU A 507 -4.89 10.84 17.34
N GLN A 508 -4.84 10.28 16.13
CA GLN A 508 -5.08 10.99 14.88
C GLN A 508 -6.29 10.42 14.14
N ILE A 509 -6.51 9.12 14.26
CA ILE A 509 -7.46 8.41 13.41
C ILE A 509 -8.85 8.41 14.06
N ALA A 510 -8.98 7.66 15.16
CA ALA A 510 -10.26 7.51 15.82
C ALA A 510 -10.09 7.22 17.31
N LEU A 511 -11.00 7.79 18.10
CA LEU A 511 -11.26 7.44 19.48
C LEU A 511 -12.72 7.00 19.58
N ASN A 512 -12.92 5.69 19.72
CA ASN A 512 -14.25 5.11 19.84
C ASN A 512 -14.43 4.47 21.23
N LEU A 513 -15.28 5.10 22.04
CA LEU A 513 -15.67 4.67 23.37
C LEU A 513 -17.17 4.29 23.42
N SER A 514 -17.81 4.14 22.27
CA SER A 514 -19.27 3.96 22.15
C SER A 514 -19.78 2.72 22.90
N SER A 515 -21.05 2.71 23.30
CA SER A 515 -21.71 1.54 23.87
C SER A 515 -20.95 0.95 25.06
N ASN A 516 -20.74 1.80 26.08
CA ASN A 516 -20.07 1.48 27.34
C ASN A 516 -20.87 2.06 28.52
N LEU A 517 -20.28 2.07 29.72
CA LEU A 517 -20.86 2.60 30.95
C LEU A 517 -20.12 3.86 31.46
N PHE A 518 -19.41 4.59 30.60
CA PHE A 518 -18.70 5.81 30.98
C PHE A 518 -19.68 6.88 31.47
N ASN A 519 -19.28 7.62 32.50
CA ASN A 519 -20.13 8.60 33.17
C ASN A 519 -19.39 9.90 33.52
N GLY A 520 -20.11 10.87 34.07
CA GLY A 520 -19.59 12.20 34.36
C GLY A 520 -19.59 13.11 33.13
N THR A 521 -18.89 14.23 33.21
CA THR A 521 -18.79 15.20 32.13
C THR A 521 -17.79 14.78 31.05
N ILE A 522 -17.99 15.25 29.82
CA ILE A 522 -16.96 15.14 28.77
C ILE A 522 -15.78 16.04 29.19
N PRO A 523 -14.55 15.51 29.36
CA PRO A 523 -13.43 16.29 29.89
C PRO A 523 -12.82 17.23 28.85
N ASP A 524 -12.44 18.44 29.28
CA ASP A 524 -11.72 19.41 28.43
C ASP A 524 -10.39 18.88 27.88
N ALA A 525 -9.78 17.90 28.55
CA ALA A 525 -8.55 17.25 28.10
C ALA A 525 -8.68 16.63 26.69
N LEU A 526 -9.90 16.25 26.26
CA LEU A 526 -10.15 15.78 24.91
C LEU A 526 -9.76 16.82 23.86
N SER A 527 -9.88 18.12 24.15
CA SER A 527 -9.50 19.21 23.23
C SER A 527 -8.01 19.25 22.88
N GLN A 528 -7.16 18.50 23.59
CA GLN A 528 -5.73 18.37 23.29
C GLN A 528 -5.44 17.43 22.11
N LEU A 529 -6.43 16.65 21.66
CA LEU A 529 -6.30 15.70 20.54
C LEU A 529 -6.46 16.41 19.18
N THR A 530 -5.70 17.47 18.93
CA THR A 530 -5.92 18.39 17.79
C THR A 530 -5.90 17.74 16.40
N ASP A 531 -5.26 16.57 16.29
CA ASP A 531 -5.11 15.81 15.06
C ASP A 531 -6.17 14.70 14.90
N LEU A 532 -7.10 14.53 15.86
CA LEU A 532 -8.10 13.45 15.85
C LEU A 532 -9.21 13.68 14.82
N GLU A 533 -9.43 12.72 13.93
CA GLU A 533 -10.46 12.80 12.89
C GLU A 533 -11.86 12.32 13.34
N ILE A 534 -11.94 11.27 14.15
CA ILE A 534 -13.23 10.67 14.57
C ILE A 534 -13.29 10.53 16.09
N LEU A 535 -14.33 11.10 16.70
CA LEU A 535 -14.63 10.94 18.12
C LEU A 535 -16.04 10.36 18.30
N ASP A 536 -16.13 9.14 18.83
CA ASP A 536 -17.39 8.47 19.13
C ASP A 536 -17.50 8.15 20.63
N LEU A 537 -18.42 8.84 21.30
CA LEU A 537 -18.78 8.67 22.72
C LEU A 537 -20.23 8.21 22.88
N SER A 538 -20.87 7.75 21.81
CA SER A 538 -22.30 7.43 21.81
C SER A 538 -22.67 6.28 22.74
N ASN A 539 -23.93 6.20 23.15
CA ASN A 539 -24.47 5.11 23.97
C ASN A 539 -23.67 4.91 25.28
N ASN A 540 -23.55 5.99 26.05
CA ASN A 540 -22.88 6.02 27.36
C ASN A 540 -23.76 6.75 28.38
N LYS A 541 -23.20 7.13 29.53
CA LYS A 541 -23.87 7.89 30.60
C LYS A 541 -23.21 9.26 30.81
N PHE A 542 -22.64 9.87 29.76
CA PHE A 542 -22.05 11.21 29.87
C PHE A 542 -23.13 12.25 30.15
N SER A 543 -22.86 13.19 31.05
CA SER A 543 -23.78 14.25 31.48
C SER A 543 -23.14 15.64 31.40
N GLY A 544 -23.92 16.70 31.63
CA GLY A 544 -23.45 18.08 31.55
C GLY A 544 -23.36 18.61 30.12
N ALA A 545 -22.62 19.70 29.93
CA ALA A 545 -22.47 20.39 28.66
C ALA A 545 -21.42 19.75 27.74
N ILE A 546 -21.59 19.94 26.43
CA ILE A 546 -20.51 19.70 25.46
C ILE A 546 -19.51 20.86 25.63
N PRO A 547 -18.24 20.60 26.01
CA PRO A 547 -17.29 21.68 26.24
C PRO A 547 -16.99 22.46 24.95
N ASP A 548 -17.01 23.79 25.02
CA ASP A 548 -16.64 24.68 23.90
C ASP A 548 -15.21 24.41 23.40
N SER A 549 -14.34 23.96 24.31
CA SER A 549 -12.95 23.59 24.02
C SER A 549 -12.81 22.51 22.93
N LEU A 550 -13.81 21.65 22.74
CA LEU A 550 -13.81 20.60 21.71
C LEU A 550 -13.82 21.16 20.29
N THR A 551 -14.22 22.42 20.09
CA THR A 551 -14.13 23.09 18.78
C THR A 551 -12.69 23.28 18.30
N ARG A 552 -11.69 23.11 19.19
CA ARG A 552 -10.24 23.14 18.89
C ARG A 552 -9.69 21.83 18.32
N LEU A 553 -10.52 20.79 18.17
CA LEU A 553 -10.14 19.58 17.44
C LEU A 553 -10.13 19.89 15.93
N PHE A 554 -9.05 20.51 15.45
CA PHE A 554 -8.98 21.09 14.12
C PHE A 554 -9.07 20.07 12.98
N ALA A 555 -8.62 18.84 13.21
CA ALA A 555 -8.74 17.74 12.27
C ALA A 555 -10.07 16.96 12.40
N LEU A 556 -10.96 17.30 13.33
CA LEU A 556 -12.17 16.52 13.59
C LEU A 556 -13.11 16.57 12.39
N THR A 557 -13.68 15.42 12.06
CA THR A 557 -14.56 15.25 10.91
C THR A 557 -15.88 14.62 11.31
N GLN A 558 -15.87 13.79 12.35
CA GLN A 558 -17.07 13.18 12.90
C GLN A 558 -17.05 13.25 14.42
N LEU A 559 -18.15 13.74 14.98
CA LEU A 559 -18.40 13.76 16.42
C LEU A 559 -19.74 13.08 16.71
N ILE A 560 -19.68 11.92 17.36
CA ILE A 560 -20.85 11.10 17.67
C ILE A 560 -21.05 11.07 19.18
N LEU A 561 -22.10 11.72 19.66
CA LEU A 561 -22.47 11.83 21.08
C LEU A 561 -23.86 11.27 21.37
N SER A 562 -24.49 10.62 20.39
CA SER A 562 -25.86 10.12 20.50
C SER A 562 -26.08 9.25 21.73
N ASN A 563 -27.30 9.27 22.29
CA ASN A 563 -27.74 8.45 23.42
C ASN A 563 -26.85 8.60 24.67
N ASN A 564 -26.77 9.82 25.19
CA ASN A 564 -26.15 10.17 26.47
C ASN A 564 -27.13 11.02 27.31
N GLN A 565 -26.66 11.60 28.41
CA GLN A 565 -27.40 12.51 29.30
C GLN A 565 -26.90 13.96 29.15
N LEU A 566 -26.44 14.34 27.95
CA LEU A 566 -25.87 15.66 27.70
C LEU A 566 -26.96 16.74 27.67
N SER A 567 -26.58 17.95 28.05
CA SER A 567 -27.48 19.10 28.17
C SER A 567 -26.77 20.42 27.84
N GLY A 568 -27.51 21.51 27.64
CA GLY A 568 -26.93 22.82 27.36
C GLY A 568 -26.77 23.11 25.87
N VAL A 569 -26.04 24.19 25.56
CA VAL A 569 -25.91 24.72 24.19
C VAL A 569 -24.88 23.92 23.41
N ILE A 570 -25.18 23.60 22.16
CA ILE A 570 -24.24 22.94 21.24
C ILE A 570 -23.18 23.97 20.79
N PRO A 571 -21.88 23.71 21.01
CA PRO A 571 -20.79 24.57 20.52
C PRO A 571 -20.78 24.68 18.99
N ASP A 572 -20.26 25.78 18.46
CA ASP A 572 -20.15 26.00 17.02
C ASP A 572 -18.92 25.28 16.44
N PHE A 573 -19.10 24.01 16.09
CA PHE A 573 -18.09 23.25 15.34
C PHE A 573 -17.96 23.75 13.90
N ARG A 574 -16.79 23.51 13.29
CA ARG A 574 -16.53 23.78 11.87
C ARG A 574 -17.58 23.09 10.99
N SER A 575 -17.99 23.72 9.89
CA SER A 575 -19.13 23.27 9.07
C SER A 575 -18.97 21.89 8.42
N PHE A 576 -17.74 21.40 8.30
CA PHE A 576 -17.41 20.07 7.78
C PHE A 576 -17.48 18.95 8.83
N VAL A 577 -17.62 19.29 10.12
CA VAL A 577 -17.73 18.30 11.18
C VAL A 577 -19.16 17.74 11.18
N THR A 578 -19.30 16.45 10.90
CA THR A 578 -20.59 15.76 11.02
C THR A 578 -20.90 15.52 12.50
N LEU A 579 -22.01 16.08 12.98
CA LEU A 579 -22.47 15.96 14.37
C LEU A 579 -23.63 14.96 14.48
N GLN A 580 -23.49 13.94 15.33
CA GLN A 580 -24.57 13.01 15.68
C GLN A 580 -24.90 13.13 17.17
N LEU A 581 -25.98 13.85 17.50
CA LEU A 581 -26.32 14.26 18.87
C LEU A 581 -27.66 13.68 19.39
N SER A 582 -28.31 12.82 18.60
CA SER A 582 -29.65 12.29 18.88
C SER A 582 -29.75 11.58 20.24
N GLY A 583 -30.91 11.57 20.89
CA GLY A 583 -31.09 10.91 22.19
C GLY A 583 -30.57 11.68 23.42
N ASN A 584 -30.03 12.89 23.25
CA ASN A 584 -29.69 13.81 24.36
C ASN A 584 -30.78 14.87 24.52
N LEU A 585 -31.74 14.65 25.43
CA LEU A 585 -32.93 15.50 25.56
C LEU A 585 -32.63 16.94 26.04
N GLY A 586 -31.51 17.16 26.70
CA GLY A 586 -31.15 18.47 27.26
C GLY A 586 -30.39 19.40 26.31
N LEU A 587 -30.01 18.94 25.11
CA LEU A 587 -29.21 19.74 24.17
C LEU A 587 -30.10 20.72 23.39
N VAL A 588 -29.64 21.96 23.28
CA VAL A 588 -30.31 23.04 22.56
C VAL A 588 -29.38 23.69 21.54
N ASN A 589 -29.92 24.07 20.38
CA ASN A 589 -29.17 24.89 19.43
C ASN A 589 -29.02 26.32 19.94
N LYS A 590 -27.95 27.00 19.53
CA LYS A 590 -27.62 28.39 19.91
C LYS A 590 -28.73 29.41 19.58
N THR A 591 -29.66 29.07 18.68
CA THR A 591 -30.85 29.86 18.31
C THR A 591 -32.11 29.59 19.15
N GLY A 592 -32.03 28.77 20.21
CA GLY A 592 -33.13 28.52 21.14
C GLY A 592 -34.18 27.50 20.68
N ASN A 593 -34.02 26.91 19.48
CA ASN A 593 -34.91 25.88 18.99
C ASN A 593 -34.35 24.48 19.29
N ALA A 594 -35.17 23.64 19.93
CA ALA A 594 -34.87 22.22 20.15
C ALA A 594 -34.67 21.49 18.79
N PRO A 595 -33.84 20.43 18.72
CA PRO A 595 -33.72 19.61 17.52
C PRO A 595 -35.07 18.93 17.24
N GLN A 596 -35.65 19.16 16.06
CA GLN A 596 -36.92 18.55 15.65
C GLN A 596 -36.76 17.03 15.48
N GLY A 597 -37.18 16.27 16.50
CA GLY A 597 -37.46 14.84 16.36
C GLY A 597 -38.86 14.63 15.79
N SER A 598 -38.95 14.08 14.57
CA SER A 598 -40.23 13.66 13.98
C SER A 598 -40.77 12.41 14.69
N LEU A 599 -41.63 12.58 15.69
CA LEU A 599 -42.40 11.49 16.29
C LEU A 599 -43.61 11.15 15.40
N LYS A 600 -43.51 10.08 14.58
CA LYS A 600 -44.69 9.42 14.01
C LYS A 600 -45.41 8.65 15.11
N LYS A 601 -46.64 9.06 15.41
CA LYS A 601 -47.57 8.42 16.37
C LYS A 601 -47.75 6.92 16.10
N LYS A 602 -47.55 6.09 17.13
CA LYS A 602 -48.26 4.81 17.29
C LYS A 602 -49.06 4.84 18.59
N LYS A 603 -50.32 4.41 18.52
CA LYS A 603 -51.31 4.42 19.61
C LYS A 603 -50.89 3.48 20.75
N SER A 604 -51.20 3.88 21.99
CA SER A 604 -50.84 3.22 23.24
C SER A 604 -52.01 2.43 23.85
N VAL A 605 -51.70 1.34 24.56
CA VAL A 605 -52.60 0.60 25.47
C VAL A 605 -52.13 0.89 26.91
N VAL A 606 -52.78 1.86 27.57
CA VAL A 606 -52.45 2.41 28.90
C VAL A 606 -53.49 1.96 29.93
N LEU A 607 -53.36 0.75 30.48
CA LEU A 607 -54.15 0.38 31.65
C LEU A 607 -53.33 -0.09 32.87
N PRO A 608 -52.07 -0.57 32.77
CA PRO A 608 -51.34 -0.94 34.00
C PRO A 608 -50.55 0.21 34.68
N VAL A 609 -50.27 1.33 34.00
CA VAL A 609 -49.31 2.35 34.49
C VAL A 609 -49.93 3.37 35.49
N ILE A 610 -51.26 3.37 35.62
CA ILE A 610 -52.03 4.32 36.46
C ILE A 610 -51.66 4.22 37.96
N LEU A 611 -51.06 3.12 38.40
CA LEU A 611 -50.70 2.91 39.81
C LEU A 611 -49.44 3.63 40.30
N ALA A 612 -48.60 4.19 39.43
CA ALA A 612 -47.31 4.78 39.84
C ALA A 612 -47.32 6.31 40.04
N LEU A 613 -48.39 7.01 39.63
CA LEU A 613 -48.42 8.47 39.49
C LEU A 613 -48.81 9.25 40.75
N VAL A 614 -49.21 8.58 41.84
CA VAL A 614 -49.75 9.26 43.04
C VAL A 614 -48.66 9.85 43.95
N SER A 615 -47.39 9.44 43.83
CA SER A 615 -46.33 9.86 44.76
C SER A 615 -45.52 11.11 44.34
N ALA A 616 -45.56 11.51 43.07
CA ALA A 616 -44.66 12.55 42.54
C ALA A 616 -45.17 14.01 42.69
N VAL A 617 -46.44 14.20 43.07
CA VAL A 617 -47.09 15.52 43.06
C VAL A 617 -46.76 16.37 44.31
N LEU A 618 -46.26 15.78 45.40
CA LEU A 618 -46.09 16.49 46.67
C LEU A 618 -44.72 17.16 46.89
N ALA A 619 -43.67 16.80 46.14
CA ALA A 619 -42.32 17.31 46.42
C ALA A 619 -41.93 18.54 45.59
N THR A 620 -42.62 18.82 44.48
CA THR A 620 -42.35 19.96 43.59
C THR A 620 -42.76 21.32 44.17
N GLY A 621 -43.55 21.35 45.25
CA GLY A 621 -43.99 22.58 45.91
C GLY A 621 -42.94 23.27 46.78
N ILE A 622 -41.85 22.58 47.17
CA ILE A 622 -40.86 23.13 48.11
C ILE A 622 -39.66 23.76 47.38
N VAL A 623 -39.46 23.41 46.11
CA VAL A 623 -38.39 23.95 45.25
C VAL A 623 -38.66 25.40 44.84
N THR A 624 -39.93 25.82 44.76
CA THR A 624 -40.30 27.14 44.24
C THR A 624 -40.10 28.30 45.22
N VAL A 625 -40.09 28.05 46.54
CA VAL A 625 -39.97 29.10 47.55
C VAL A 625 -38.51 29.42 47.90
N PHE A 626 -37.59 28.46 47.80
CA PHE A 626 -36.20 28.68 48.16
C PHE A 626 -35.36 29.32 47.02
N VAL A 627 -35.78 29.09 45.76
CA VAL A 627 -35.20 29.72 44.56
C VAL A 627 -35.40 31.25 44.54
N LEU A 628 -36.37 31.78 45.28
CA LEU A 628 -36.70 33.22 45.25
C LEU A 628 -35.94 34.07 46.27
N SER A 629 -35.23 33.50 47.25
CA SER A 629 -34.65 34.29 48.36
C SER A 629 -33.14 34.45 48.38
N CYS A 630 -32.37 33.73 47.56
CA CYS A 630 -30.90 33.83 47.56
C CYS A 630 -30.29 34.30 46.23
N SER A 631 -31.09 34.89 45.34
CA SER A 631 -30.61 35.61 44.15
C SER A 631 -30.25 37.08 44.41
N ARG A 632 -30.14 37.50 45.67
CA ARG A 632 -29.75 38.88 46.02
C ARG A 632 -28.77 38.85 47.18
N ARG A 633 -27.56 39.39 46.96
CA ARG A 633 -26.35 39.45 47.83
C ARG A 633 -25.38 38.30 47.48
N PHE A 634 -24.35 38.47 46.67
CA PHE A 634 -23.25 39.44 46.82
C PHE A 634 -22.56 39.79 45.49
N LEU A 635 -21.87 40.92 45.52
CA LEU A 635 -21.37 41.77 44.46
C LEU A 635 -19.83 41.64 44.28
N LYS A 636 -19.38 41.64 43.01
CA LYS A 636 -18.33 42.52 42.41
C LYS A 636 -16.82 42.28 42.68
N VAL A 637 -16.02 42.58 41.63
CA VAL A 637 -14.54 42.85 41.55
C VAL A 637 -13.65 41.58 41.44
N ASP A 638 -12.64 41.41 40.57
CA ASP A 638 -11.78 42.32 39.78
C ASP A 638 -11.27 41.70 38.45
N ASP A 639 -10.82 42.56 37.54
CA ASP A 639 -10.03 42.27 36.34
C ASP A 639 -8.60 41.84 36.67
N GLN A 640 -8.00 40.95 35.88
CA GLN A 640 -6.54 41.01 35.65
C GLN A 640 -6.10 40.50 34.28
N GLN A 641 -5.22 41.32 33.70
CA GLN A 641 -4.77 41.41 32.32
C GLN A 641 -3.78 40.31 31.89
N SER A 642 -3.92 39.96 30.61
CA SER A 642 -2.91 39.72 29.57
C SER A 642 -1.47 39.34 29.92
N GLN A 643 -1.02 38.26 29.27
CA GLN A 643 0.30 38.04 28.66
C GLN A 643 0.13 36.82 27.73
N LEU A 644 0.74 36.65 26.55
CA LEU A 644 1.40 37.45 25.52
C LEU A 644 1.66 36.37 24.42
N GLU A 645 1.20 36.55 23.18
CA GLU A 645 1.47 35.61 22.08
C GLU A 645 2.98 35.58 21.77
N GLU A 646 3.61 34.41 21.76
CA GLU A 646 4.95 34.23 21.17
C GLU A 646 4.79 33.95 19.68
N ASP A 647 5.27 34.89 18.85
CA ASP A 647 5.33 34.77 17.39
C ASP A 647 6.19 33.56 16.97
N LEU A 648 5.62 32.68 16.14
CA LEU A 648 6.35 31.59 15.49
C LEU A 648 7.25 32.17 14.38
N PRO A 649 8.52 31.73 14.26
CA PRO A 649 9.44 32.25 13.25
C PRO A 649 9.04 31.82 11.82
N VAL A 650 9.12 32.76 10.87
CA VAL A 650 8.84 32.54 9.45
C VAL A 650 9.83 31.50 8.85
N PRO A 651 9.37 30.52 8.05
CA PRO A 651 10.23 29.48 7.48
C PRO A 651 11.31 30.03 6.54
N ARG A 652 12.55 29.52 6.64
CA ARG A 652 13.67 29.93 5.77
C ARG A 652 13.66 29.15 4.45
N VAL A 653 13.57 29.88 3.33
CA VAL A 653 13.56 29.33 1.96
C VAL A 653 14.95 28.83 1.54
N ILE A 654 14.99 27.63 0.96
CA ILE A 654 16.14 27.05 0.26
C ILE A 654 15.97 27.21 -1.25
N GLU A 655 14.79 26.88 -1.78
CA GLU A 655 14.52 26.85 -3.21
C GLU A 655 13.03 27.15 -3.48
N GLY A 656 12.71 27.82 -4.59
CA GLY A 656 11.34 28.00 -5.04
C GLY A 656 11.26 27.98 -6.57
N ASN A 657 10.27 27.29 -7.13
CA ASN A 657 10.15 27.11 -8.58
C ASN A 657 8.69 27.13 -9.06
N LEU A 658 8.47 27.70 -10.26
CA LEU A 658 7.17 27.80 -10.92
C LEU A 658 7.02 26.68 -11.95
N LEU A 659 6.15 25.72 -11.67
CA LEU A 659 5.92 24.54 -12.51
C LEU A 659 4.94 24.80 -13.65
N THR A 660 3.95 25.66 -13.43
CA THR A 660 2.89 25.93 -14.40
C THR A 660 3.36 26.77 -15.60
N ALA A 661 2.93 26.38 -16.80
CA ALA A 661 3.12 27.18 -18.02
C ALA A 661 2.07 28.30 -18.16
N ASN A 662 1.05 28.35 -17.29
CA ASN A 662 -0.01 29.35 -17.35
C ASN A 662 0.51 30.72 -16.87
N VAL A 663 0.54 31.69 -17.79
CA VAL A 663 1.05 33.05 -17.55
C VAL A 663 0.35 33.74 -16.38
N MET A 664 -0.97 33.53 -16.21
CA MET A 664 -1.75 34.14 -15.13
C MET A 664 -1.30 33.65 -13.76
N HIS A 665 -1.00 32.36 -13.60
CA HIS A 665 -0.53 31.86 -12.31
C HIS A 665 0.90 32.33 -12.03
N ARG A 666 1.77 32.36 -13.06
CA ARG A 666 3.15 32.82 -12.92
C ARG A 666 3.25 34.28 -12.47
N SER A 667 2.33 35.14 -12.89
CA SER A 667 2.32 36.55 -12.47
C SER A 667 1.70 36.82 -11.10
N ASN A 668 0.96 35.86 -10.54
CA ASN A 668 0.17 36.04 -9.31
C ASN A 668 0.80 35.38 -8.07
N ILE A 669 1.60 34.32 -8.24
CA ILE A 669 2.18 33.59 -7.10
C ILE A 669 3.35 34.40 -6.51
N ASP A 670 3.20 34.79 -5.25
CA ASP A 670 4.22 35.46 -4.44
C ASP A 670 4.68 34.53 -3.31
N PHE A 671 5.92 34.07 -3.37
CA PHE A 671 6.44 33.09 -2.40
C PHE A 671 6.62 33.69 -1.00
N ASP A 672 7.04 34.95 -0.89
CA ASP A 672 7.30 35.60 0.40
C ASP A 672 5.99 35.84 1.15
N LYS A 673 4.96 36.33 0.44
CA LYS A 673 3.65 36.54 1.06
C LYS A 673 3.01 35.24 1.53
N VAL A 674 3.22 34.14 0.82
CA VAL A 674 2.70 32.85 1.25
C VAL A 674 3.37 32.34 2.52
N LEU A 675 4.68 32.54 2.66
CA LEU A 675 5.39 32.09 3.87
C LEU A 675 4.94 32.85 5.12
N GLU A 676 4.55 34.12 4.97
CA GLU A 676 3.85 34.87 6.02
C GLU A 676 2.50 34.23 6.36
N ILE A 677 1.67 33.92 5.35
CA ILE A 677 0.31 33.35 5.53
C ILE A 677 0.35 31.98 6.22
N VAL A 678 1.25 31.08 5.80
CA VAL A 678 1.34 29.71 6.35
C VAL A 678 1.95 29.66 7.74
N SER A 679 2.50 30.77 8.24
CA SER A 679 3.00 30.90 9.61
C SER A 679 1.85 31.09 10.62
N ASP A 680 0.66 31.52 10.16
CA ASP A 680 -0.52 31.71 11.00
C ASP A 680 -1.48 30.51 10.91
N PRO A 681 -1.74 29.79 12.03
CA PRO A 681 -2.66 28.65 12.08
C PRO A 681 -4.11 28.99 11.71
N ILE A 682 -4.53 30.26 11.76
CA ILE A 682 -5.90 30.68 11.41
C ILE A 682 -6.23 30.41 9.94
N ASN A 683 -5.20 30.35 9.09
CA ASN A 683 -5.32 30.14 7.65
C ASN A 683 -5.42 28.67 7.25
N VAL A 684 -5.37 27.73 8.21
CA VAL A 684 -5.52 26.29 7.96
C VAL A 684 -6.98 25.96 7.60
N GLU A 685 -7.16 25.55 6.34
CA GLU A 685 -8.46 25.21 5.77
C GLU A 685 -8.77 23.72 5.90
N LEU A 686 -7.77 22.86 5.68
CA LEU A 686 -7.88 21.41 5.77
C LEU A 686 -6.59 20.82 6.31
N LYS A 687 -6.68 19.85 7.21
CA LYS A 687 -5.54 19.05 7.63
C LYS A 687 -5.84 17.59 7.31
N THR A 688 -4.96 16.96 6.54
CA THR A 688 -4.98 15.52 6.27
C THR A 688 -3.86 14.85 7.05
N ARG A 689 -3.85 13.52 7.03
CA ARG A 689 -2.78 12.71 7.61
C ARG A 689 -1.38 13.15 7.20
N PHE A 690 -1.18 13.45 5.92
CA PHE A 690 0.16 13.69 5.36
C PHE A 690 0.46 15.17 5.16
N SER A 691 -0.53 16.05 5.34
CA SER A 691 -0.45 17.39 4.78
C SER A 691 -1.35 18.40 5.48
N THR A 692 -0.92 19.66 5.50
CA THR A 692 -1.75 20.78 5.96
C THR A 692 -2.00 21.72 4.79
N TYR A 693 -3.26 22.04 4.53
CA TYR A 693 -3.72 22.93 3.48
C TYR A 693 -4.08 24.29 4.07
N TYR A 694 -3.48 25.32 3.51
CA TYR A 694 -3.73 26.71 3.86
C TYR A 694 -4.43 27.40 2.71
N LYS A 695 -5.34 28.31 3.05
CA LYS A 695 -5.85 29.28 2.09
C LYS A 695 -4.90 30.46 2.00
N ALA A 696 -4.34 30.71 0.82
CA ALA A 696 -3.50 31.87 0.59
C ALA A 696 -4.16 32.83 -0.40
N THR A 697 -4.42 34.06 0.04
CA THR A 697 -4.87 35.16 -0.84
C THR A 697 -3.68 36.01 -1.21
N MET A 698 -3.33 36.02 -2.50
CA MET A 698 -2.21 36.82 -3.02
C MET A 698 -2.56 38.31 -3.04
N PRO A 699 -1.57 39.23 -3.15
CA PRO A 699 -1.83 40.67 -3.27
C PRO A 699 -2.75 41.04 -4.45
N SER A 700 -2.79 40.22 -5.49
CA SER A 700 -3.72 40.38 -6.63
C SER A 700 -5.17 40.01 -6.34
N GLY A 701 -5.47 39.48 -5.15
CA GLY A 701 -6.78 38.97 -4.75
C GLY A 701 -7.08 37.53 -5.20
N VAL A 702 -6.14 36.88 -5.90
CA VAL A 702 -6.29 35.48 -6.34
C VAL A 702 -6.02 34.54 -5.17
N ASN A 703 -6.89 33.54 -4.99
CA ASN A 703 -6.76 32.52 -3.95
C ASN A 703 -6.04 31.28 -4.47
N TYR A 704 -5.19 30.70 -3.63
CA TYR A 704 -4.49 29.44 -3.87
C TYR A 704 -4.62 28.52 -2.65
N PHE A 705 -4.58 27.21 -2.92
CA PHE A 705 -4.26 26.25 -1.88
C PHE A 705 -2.75 26.14 -1.75
N VAL A 706 -2.24 26.29 -0.53
CA VAL A 706 -0.84 26.04 -0.21
C VAL A 706 -0.79 24.83 0.69
N LYS A 707 -0.11 23.78 0.23
CA LYS A 707 -0.01 22.49 0.89
C LYS A 707 1.36 22.34 1.53
N LYS A 708 1.43 22.17 2.84
CA LYS A 708 2.67 21.89 3.58
C LYS A 708 2.88 20.37 3.73
N LEU A 709 4.04 19.89 3.31
CA LEU A 709 4.59 18.55 3.56
C LEU A 709 5.76 18.68 4.54
N ASN A 710 5.75 17.92 5.64
CA ASN A 710 6.85 17.94 6.61
C ASN A 710 7.90 16.90 6.21
N TRP A 711 9.09 17.32 5.79
CA TRP A 711 10.11 16.41 5.28
C TRP A 711 10.97 15.77 6.39
N SER A 712 10.91 16.30 7.62
CA SER A 712 11.70 15.81 8.77
C SER A 712 11.24 14.46 9.33
N ASP A 713 10.08 13.94 8.90
CA ASP A 713 9.60 12.62 9.29
C ASP A 713 10.32 11.50 8.52
N LYS A 714 10.75 10.43 9.22
CA LYS A 714 11.42 9.23 8.64
C LYS A 714 10.59 8.44 7.59
N ILE A 715 9.41 8.95 7.25
CA ILE A 715 8.46 8.43 6.27
C ILE A 715 8.85 8.86 4.85
N TYR A 716 9.62 9.95 4.71
CA TYR A 716 9.98 10.53 3.42
C TYR A 716 11.28 9.93 2.85
N GLN A 717 11.22 9.45 1.61
CA GLN A 717 12.18 8.51 1.01
C GLN A 717 13.51 9.15 0.57
N TYR A 718 13.57 10.49 0.46
CA TYR A 718 14.68 11.19 -0.16
C TYR A 718 15.42 12.07 0.84
N GLY A 719 16.75 12.00 0.84
CA GLY A 719 17.61 12.91 1.59
C GLY A 719 18.16 14.07 0.74
N ASN A 720 17.61 14.29 -0.46
CA ASN A 720 18.12 15.29 -1.41
C ASN A 720 16.98 16.10 -2.03
N HIS A 721 17.01 17.43 -1.80
CA HIS A 721 16.06 18.42 -2.33
C HIS A 721 15.94 18.38 -3.87
N ASP A 722 17.04 18.14 -4.58
CA ASP A 722 17.10 18.20 -6.05
C ASP A 722 16.21 17.13 -6.74
N LYS A 723 16.18 15.91 -6.19
CA LYS A 723 15.41 14.80 -6.78
C LYS A 723 13.92 15.00 -6.62
N PHE A 724 13.49 15.60 -5.52
CA PHE A 724 12.08 15.89 -5.29
C PHE A 724 11.58 17.00 -6.21
N GLY A 725 12.37 18.07 -6.39
CA GLY A 725 12.09 19.12 -7.37
C GLY A 725 11.88 18.56 -8.78
N GLN A 726 12.75 17.66 -9.24
CA GLN A 726 12.63 17.00 -10.54
C GLN A 726 11.34 16.17 -10.69
N GLU A 727 10.90 15.46 -9.66
CA GLU A 727 9.63 14.73 -9.69
C GLU A 727 8.42 15.67 -9.73
N LEU A 728 8.47 16.80 -9.00
CA LEU A 728 7.43 17.83 -9.06
C LEU A 728 7.34 18.49 -10.44
N GLU A 729 8.47 18.68 -11.13
CA GLU A 729 8.48 19.16 -12.52
C GLU A 729 7.79 18.19 -13.49
N ILE A 730 7.87 16.88 -13.24
CA ILE A 730 7.14 15.88 -14.03
C ILE A 730 5.64 15.97 -13.73
N LEU A 731 5.24 16.07 -12.46
CA LEU A 731 3.84 16.16 -12.04
C LEU A 731 3.17 17.46 -12.49
N GLY A 732 3.89 18.59 -12.46
CA GLY A 732 3.40 19.89 -12.92
C GLY A 732 3.10 19.94 -14.43
N LYS A 733 3.63 19.00 -15.23
CA LYS A 733 3.37 18.87 -16.67
C LYS A 733 2.14 18.03 -17.00
N LEU A 734 1.50 17.41 -16.00
CA LEU A 734 0.28 16.62 -16.23
C LEU A 734 -0.87 17.53 -16.68
N THR A 735 -1.65 17.07 -17.65
CA THR A 735 -2.80 17.80 -18.21
C THR A 735 -4.07 16.96 -18.11
N ASN A 736 -4.88 17.22 -17.08
CA ASN A 736 -6.19 16.59 -16.90
C ASN A 736 -7.10 17.51 -16.05
N SER A 737 -8.34 17.71 -16.47
CA SER A 737 -9.30 18.60 -15.79
C SER A 737 -9.75 18.12 -14.42
N ASN A 738 -9.58 16.83 -14.11
CA ASN A 738 -10.02 16.19 -12.87
C ASN A 738 -8.86 15.76 -11.97
N VAL A 739 -7.63 16.17 -12.27
CA VAL A 739 -6.44 15.95 -11.44
C VAL A 739 -5.91 17.29 -10.98
N MET A 740 -5.64 17.41 -9.68
CA MET A 740 -5.07 18.60 -9.08
C MET A 740 -3.54 18.58 -9.25
N THR A 741 -3.02 19.37 -10.17
CA THR A 741 -1.59 19.40 -10.51
C THR A 741 -0.88 20.57 -9.81
N PRO A 742 0.36 20.37 -9.33
CA PRO A 742 1.08 21.40 -8.61
C PRO A 742 1.49 22.54 -9.57
N LEU A 743 1.22 23.78 -9.17
CA LEU A 743 1.50 25.00 -9.93
C LEU A 743 2.91 25.54 -9.65
N ALA A 744 3.37 25.38 -8.42
CA ALA A 744 4.67 25.86 -7.92
C ALA A 744 5.05 25.10 -6.65
N TYR A 745 6.31 25.20 -6.23
CA TYR A 745 6.76 24.73 -4.91
C TYR A 745 7.78 25.66 -4.27
N VAL A 746 7.87 25.60 -2.95
CA VAL A 746 8.92 26.20 -2.12
C VAL A 746 9.46 25.14 -1.16
N LEU A 747 10.78 24.95 -1.15
CA LEU A 747 11.48 24.08 -0.22
C LEU A 747 12.10 24.91 0.90
N THR A 748 11.88 24.51 2.14
CA THR A 748 12.54 25.03 3.34
C THR A 748 13.43 23.95 3.94
N VAL A 749 14.15 24.30 5.01
CA VAL A 749 15.05 23.37 5.73
C VAL A 749 14.32 22.12 6.24
N ASP A 750 13.06 22.26 6.61
CA ASP A 750 12.26 21.26 7.32
C ASP A 750 10.94 20.87 6.63
N SER A 751 10.53 21.60 5.59
CA SER A 751 9.22 21.43 4.94
C SER A 751 9.27 21.72 3.43
N ALA A 752 8.27 21.22 2.71
CA ALA A 752 7.97 21.61 1.35
C ALA A 752 6.55 22.18 1.25
N TYR A 753 6.39 23.28 0.54
CA TYR A 753 5.12 23.97 0.31
C TYR A 753 4.78 23.87 -1.17
N LEU A 754 3.61 23.33 -1.50
CA LEU A 754 3.15 23.12 -2.87
C LEU A 754 1.91 23.98 -3.14
N PHE A 755 1.85 24.56 -4.32
CA PHE A 755 0.79 25.50 -4.71
C PHE A 755 -0.18 24.84 -5.65
N TYR A 756 -1.48 25.05 -5.44
CA TYR A 756 -2.54 24.53 -6.29
C TYR A 756 -3.65 25.57 -6.50
N GLU A 757 -4.43 25.39 -7.57
CA GLU A 757 -5.64 26.19 -7.77
C GLU A 757 -6.62 26.02 -6.61
N TYR A 758 -7.24 27.12 -6.19
CA TYR A 758 -8.22 27.12 -5.12
C TYR A 758 -9.54 26.51 -5.57
N ALA A 759 -10.09 25.57 -4.78
CA ALA A 759 -11.38 24.92 -5.03
C ALA A 759 -12.42 25.45 -4.01
N PRO A 760 -13.31 26.38 -4.41
CA PRO A 760 -14.12 27.16 -3.47
C PRO A 760 -15.26 26.39 -2.81
N LYS A 761 -15.59 25.17 -3.28
CA LYS A 761 -16.62 24.33 -2.65
C LYS A 761 -16.06 23.39 -1.59
N GLY A 762 -14.75 23.40 -1.34
CA GLY A 762 -14.11 22.50 -0.39
C GLY A 762 -13.99 21.07 -0.93
N THR A 763 -13.98 20.09 -0.03
CA THR A 763 -13.85 18.67 -0.39
C THR A 763 -15.22 18.03 -0.65
N LEU A 764 -15.22 16.89 -1.35
CA LEU A 764 -16.42 16.09 -1.54
C LEU A 764 -17.02 15.66 -0.20
N PHE A 765 -16.18 15.32 0.79
CA PHE A 765 -16.64 14.99 2.13
C PHE A 765 -17.45 16.15 2.74
N ASP A 766 -16.95 17.39 2.65
CA ASP A 766 -17.59 18.57 3.25
C ASP A 766 -18.95 18.86 2.63
N VAL A 767 -19.04 18.71 1.30
CA VAL A 767 -20.28 18.96 0.57
C VAL A 767 -21.28 17.83 0.77
N LEU A 768 -20.84 16.56 0.86
CA LEU A 768 -21.73 15.41 1.00
C LEU A 768 -22.23 15.21 2.43
N HIS A 769 -21.39 15.45 3.45
CA HIS A 769 -21.67 15.11 4.86
C HIS A 769 -21.71 16.33 5.80
N GLY A 770 -21.37 17.52 5.31
CA GLY A 770 -21.42 18.78 6.05
C GLY A 770 -22.73 19.55 5.88
N LYS A 771 -22.75 20.82 6.29
CA LYS A 771 -23.95 21.71 6.27
C LYS A 771 -24.55 21.93 4.87
N LEU A 772 -23.83 21.60 3.79
CA LEU A 772 -24.23 21.73 2.39
C LEU A 772 -24.79 20.42 1.79
N GLY A 773 -24.94 19.34 2.58
CA GLY A 773 -25.35 17.99 2.13
C GLY A 773 -26.66 17.92 1.33
N ASN A 774 -27.56 18.88 1.53
CA ASN A 774 -28.84 18.95 0.79
C ASN A 774 -28.71 19.55 -0.62
N ASP A 775 -27.55 20.08 -1.01
CA ASP A 775 -27.36 20.77 -2.30
C ASP A 775 -26.89 19.83 -3.43
N LEU A 776 -26.44 18.60 -3.11
CA LEU A 776 -26.01 17.61 -4.10
C LEU A 776 -27.17 16.73 -4.56
N ASP A 777 -27.83 17.18 -5.63
CA ASP A 777 -28.73 16.33 -6.41
C ASP A 777 -27.99 15.13 -7.05
N TRP A 778 -28.76 14.14 -7.51
CA TRP A 778 -28.17 12.96 -8.13
C TRP A 778 -27.32 13.31 -9.36
N ALA A 779 -27.72 14.32 -10.15
CA ALA A 779 -26.96 14.75 -11.31
C ALA A 779 -25.54 15.21 -10.94
N SER A 780 -25.41 15.98 -9.86
CA SER A 780 -24.13 16.45 -9.34
C SER A 780 -23.31 15.29 -8.78
N ARG A 781 -23.92 14.41 -7.97
CA ARG A 781 -23.25 13.20 -7.45
C ARG A 781 -22.73 12.29 -8.57
N TYR A 782 -23.51 12.12 -9.63
CA TYR A 782 -23.13 11.33 -10.80
C TYR A 782 -22.00 12.00 -11.61
N SER A 783 -22.05 13.32 -11.82
CA SER A 783 -20.94 14.08 -12.43
C SER A 783 -19.64 13.93 -11.63
N ILE A 784 -19.71 13.95 -10.31
CA ILE A 784 -18.56 13.73 -9.43
C ILE A 784 -18.00 12.31 -9.61
N ALA A 785 -18.86 11.28 -9.59
CA ALA A 785 -18.44 9.90 -9.85
C ALA A 785 -17.71 9.72 -11.18
N VAL A 786 -18.23 10.34 -12.26
CA VAL A 786 -17.62 10.33 -13.59
C VAL A 786 -16.26 11.04 -13.58
N GLY A 787 -16.17 12.25 -13.02
CA GLY A 787 -14.93 13.02 -13.00
C GLY A 787 -13.81 12.34 -12.21
N VAL A 788 -14.13 11.73 -11.06
CA VAL A 788 -13.16 10.94 -10.28
C VAL A 788 -12.72 9.69 -11.05
N ALA A 789 -13.64 9.00 -11.73
CA ALA A 789 -13.29 7.84 -12.57
C ALA A 789 -12.40 8.23 -13.77
N GLN A 790 -12.60 9.41 -14.36
CA GLN A 790 -11.76 9.98 -15.41
C GLN A 790 -10.35 10.28 -14.90
N ALA A 791 -10.24 10.92 -13.74
CA ALA A 791 -8.96 11.19 -13.08
C ALA A 791 -8.15 9.91 -12.83
N LEU A 792 -8.78 8.90 -12.20
CA LEU A 792 -8.10 7.64 -11.90
C LEU A 792 -7.72 6.85 -13.16
N THR A 793 -8.58 6.89 -14.19
CA THR A 793 -8.25 6.27 -15.49
C THR A 793 -7.03 6.92 -16.12
N PHE A 794 -6.90 8.24 -16.02
CA PHE A 794 -5.74 8.99 -16.50
C PHE A 794 -4.47 8.64 -15.69
N LEU A 795 -4.54 8.68 -14.36
CA LEU A 795 -3.41 8.39 -13.48
C LEU A 795 -2.91 6.94 -13.60
N HIS A 796 -3.81 5.96 -13.66
CA HIS A 796 -3.46 4.55 -13.88
C HIS A 796 -2.96 4.28 -15.31
N GLY A 797 -3.31 5.15 -16.27
CA GLY A 797 -2.90 5.05 -17.66
C GLY A 797 -1.60 5.79 -18.00
N TYR A 798 -0.94 6.42 -17.02
CA TYR A 798 0.24 7.25 -17.26
C TYR A 798 1.42 6.42 -17.77
N ALA A 799 1.90 6.74 -18.97
CA ALA A 799 2.72 5.88 -19.83
C ALA A 799 4.11 5.50 -19.30
N SER A 800 4.62 6.20 -18.27
CA SER A 800 5.94 5.95 -17.69
C SER A 800 5.90 5.05 -16.45
N ASN A 801 4.81 5.14 -15.70
CA ASN A 801 4.43 4.29 -14.57
C ASN A 801 3.06 4.78 -14.07
N PRO A 802 2.13 3.90 -13.69
CA PRO A 802 0.85 4.32 -13.12
C PRO A 802 1.10 5.13 -11.84
N ILE A 803 0.44 6.29 -11.74
CA ILE A 803 0.46 7.10 -10.51
C ILE A 803 -0.61 6.51 -9.59
N LEU A 804 -0.18 5.92 -8.48
CA LEU A 804 -1.06 5.29 -7.51
C LEU A 804 -1.24 6.20 -6.31
N LEU A 805 -2.48 6.43 -5.90
CA LEU A 805 -2.79 7.31 -4.79
C LEU A 805 -2.62 6.55 -3.48
N LEU A 806 -1.77 7.06 -2.58
CA LEU A 806 -1.57 6.49 -1.25
C LEU A 806 -2.82 6.65 -0.37
N ASP A 807 -3.56 7.73 -0.55
CA ASP A 807 -4.80 8.01 0.15
C ASP A 807 -5.85 8.57 -0.82
N LEU A 808 -6.77 7.71 -1.27
CA LEU A 808 -7.90 8.09 -2.09
C LEU A 808 -9.17 8.04 -1.23
N SER A 809 -9.72 9.20 -0.90
CA SER A 809 -10.93 9.35 -0.10
C SER A 809 -11.74 10.57 -0.57
N SER A 810 -12.98 10.72 -0.07
CA SER A 810 -13.78 11.91 -0.36
C SER A 810 -13.18 13.21 0.21
N ARG A 811 -12.21 13.13 1.13
CA ARG A 811 -11.46 14.30 1.65
C ARG A 811 -10.38 14.80 0.70
N ASN A 812 -9.88 13.93 -0.17
CA ASN A 812 -8.83 14.28 -1.14
C ASN A 812 -9.41 14.55 -2.53
N ILE A 813 -10.73 14.67 -2.64
CA ILE A 813 -11.44 15.09 -3.84
C ILE A 813 -11.97 16.49 -3.58
N PHE A 814 -11.39 17.49 -4.24
CA PHE A 814 -11.79 18.88 -4.12
C PHE A 814 -12.81 19.24 -5.20
N LEU A 815 -13.68 20.20 -4.91
CA LEU A 815 -14.76 20.61 -5.81
C LEU A 815 -14.55 22.07 -6.25
N LYS A 816 -14.27 22.27 -7.54
CA LYS A 816 -14.25 23.61 -8.15
C LYS A 816 -15.66 24.18 -8.24
N SER A 817 -16.59 23.32 -8.62
CA SER A 817 -18.03 23.50 -8.56
C SER A 817 -18.69 22.17 -8.17
N LEU A 818 -20.00 22.15 -7.93
CA LEU A 818 -20.72 20.93 -7.53
C LEU A 818 -20.70 19.80 -8.58
N LYS A 819 -20.18 20.07 -9.79
CA LYS A 819 -20.07 19.09 -10.89
C LYS A 819 -18.64 18.86 -11.37
N GLU A 820 -17.66 19.54 -10.79
CA GLU A 820 -16.27 19.55 -11.26
C GLU A 820 -15.32 19.10 -10.13
N PRO A 821 -15.13 17.78 -9.97
CA PRO A 821 -14.18 17.24 -9.01
C PRO A 821 -12.75 17.29 -9.54
N VAL A 822 -11.80 17.52 -8.64
CA VAL A 822 -10.37 17.37 -8.87
C VAL A 822 -9.75 16.49 -7.78
N VAL A 823 -9.02 15.45 -8.19
CA VAL A 823 -8.36 14.50 -7.28
C VAL A 823 -6.99 15.04 -6.89
N GLY A 824 -6.75 15.19 -5.58
CA GLY A 824 -5.52 15.69 -4.98
C GLY A 824 -4.50 14.61 -4.61
N ASP A 825 -3.43 15.03 -3.93
CA ASP A 825 -2.42 14.19 -3.26
C ASP A 825 -1.61 13.24 -4.18
N ILE A 826 -1.50 13.57 -5.47
CA ILE A 826 -0.83 12.71 -6.45
C ILE A 826 0.68 12.57 -6.22
N GLU A 827 1.32 13.56 -5.60
CA GLU A 827 2.76 13.60 -5.34
C GLU A 827 3.19 12.72 -4.18
N LEU A 828 2.28 12.36 -3.26
CA LEU A 828 2.62 11.59 -2.07
C LEU A 828 3.28 10.25 -2.43
N CYS A 829 2.87 9.63 -3.53
CA CYS A 829 3.41 8.35 -4.01
C CYS A 829 4.90 8.40 -4.39
N LYS A 830 5.44 9.60 -4.62
CA LYS A 830 6.85 9.82 -4.96
C LYS A 830 7.73 10.14 -3.77
N VAL A 831 7.12 10.55 -2.66
CA VAL A 831 7.86 11.01 -1.48
C VAL A 831 7.72 10.09 -0.29
N ILE A 832 6.66 9.28 -0.22
CA ILE A 832 6.43 8.32 0.87
C ILE A 832 6.76 6.91 0.39
N ASP A 833 7.65 6.22 1.13
CA ASP A 833 7.91 4.80 0.95
C ASP A 833 7.30 3.99 2.09
N PRO A 834 6.17 3.29 1.85
CA PRO A 834 5.51 2.48 2.87
C PRO A 834 6.43 1.38 3.45
N THR A 835 7.47 0.97 2.72
CA THR A 835 8.37 -0.14 3.09
C THR A 835 9.56 0.27 3.95
N LYS A 836 9.89 1.57 3.99
CA LYS A 836 11.05 2.11 4.74
C LYS A 836 10.69 2.84 6.03
N SER A 837 9.39 2.95 6.35
CA SER A 837 8.95 3.50 7.63
C SER A 837 9.55 2.70 8.79
N THR A 838 10.47 3.32 9.53
CA THR A 838 11.11 2.73 10.72
C THR A 838 10.28 2.92 12.00
N GLY A 839 9.03 3.38 11.87
CA GLY A 839 8.11 3.62 12.97
C GLY A 839 6.78 2.93 12.72
N SER A 840 6.61 1.76 13.33
CA SER A 840 5.34 1.04 13.46
C SER A 840 4.72 0.56 12.13
N LEU A 841 4.34 -0.73 12.06
CA LEU A 841 3.65 -1.36 10.92
C LEU A 841 2.18 -0.86 10.78
N SER A 842 1.97 0.42 11.09
CA SER A 842 0.74 1.21 11.23
C SER A 842 0.78 2.54 10.44
N THR A 843 1.81 2.78 9.62
CA THR A 843 1.79 3.88 8.65
C THR A 843 0.82 3.56 7.51
N VAL A 844 -0.47 3.44 7.84
CA VAL A 844 -1.56 3.16 6.92
C VAL A 844 -1.52 4.16 5.74
N ALA A 845 -1.33 3.65 4.54
CA ALA A 845 -1.66 4.38 3.33
C ALA A 845 -3.18 4.25 3.13
N GLY A 846 -3.91 5.33 3.34
CA GLY A 846 -5.37 5.39 3.16
C GLY A 846 -6.14 5.90 4.37
N SER A 847 -7.21 6.63 4.12
CA SER A 847 -8.22 7.04 5.10
C SER A 847 -9.05 5.83 5.55
N VAL A 848 -9.41 5.77 6.84
CA VAL A 848 -10.19 4.65 7.40
C VAL A 848 -11.52 4.49 6.67
N GLY A 849 -11.88 3.24 6.36
CA GLY A 849 -13.06 2.89 5.55
C GLY A 849 -12.79 2.85 4.05
N TYR A 850 -11.71 3.46 3.54
CA TYR A 850 -11.30 3.41 2.13
C TYR A 850 -10.15 2.44 1.89
N ILE A 851 -9.55 1.91 2.96
CA ILE A 851 -8.39 1.01 2.90
C ILE A 851 -8.83 -0.35 2.33
N PRO A 852 -8.21 -0.83 1.25
CA PRO A 852 -8.49 -2.15 0.71
C PRO A 852 -8.14 -3.24 1.74
N PRO A 853 -8.94 -4.32 1.85
CA PRO A 853 -8.67 -5.43 2.76
C PRO A 853 -7.26 -6.02 2.61
N GLU A 854 -6.77 -6.09 1.37
CA GLU A 854 -5.44 -6.62 1.05
C GLU A 854 -4.29 -5.73 1.49
N TYR A 855 -4.58 -4.45 1.69
CA TYR A 855 -3.53 -3.49 1.98
C TYR A 855 -3.01 -3.66 3.43
N ALA A 856 -3.88 -4.15 4.32
CA ALA A 856 -3.58 -4.46 5.72
C ALA A 856 -2.60 -5.64 5.93
N TYR A 857 -2.22 -6.37 4.87
CA TYR A 857 -1.25 -7.48 4.95
C TYR A 857 -0.21 -7.50 3.82
N THR A 858 -0.47 -6.89 2.66
CA THR A 858 0.52 -6.82 1.55
C THR A 858 1.44 -5.61 1.64
N MET A 859 1.02 -4.53 2.33
CA MET A 859 1.73 -3.25 2.41
C MET A 859 2.08 -2.61 1.05
N ARG A 860 1.37 -2.98 -0.03
CA ARG A 860 1.59 -2.45 -1.39
C ARG A 860 0.40 -1.64 -1.89
N VAL A 861 0.62 -0.38 -2.30
CA VAL A 861 -0.40 0.35 -3.07
C VAL A 861 -0.59 -0.40 -4.38
N THR A 862 -1.82 -0.70 -4.76
CA THR A 862 -2.11 -1.31 -6.06
C THR A 862 -3.21 -0.54 -6.78
N MET A 863 -3.27 -0.69 -8.11
CA MET A 863 -4.40 -0.16 -8.89
C MET A 863 -5.74 -0.72 -8.40
N ALA A 864 -5.78 -2.02 -8.05
CA ALA A 864 -6.97 -2.66 -7.49
C ALA A 864 -7.36 -2.08 -6.12
N GLY A 865 -6.36 -1.64 -5.33
CA GLY A 865 -6.60 -0.91 -4.09
C GLY A 865 -7.26 0.45 -4.33
N ASN A 866 -6.77 1.25 -5.29
CA ASN A 866 -7.44 2.50 -5.67
C ASN A 866 -8.86 2.26 -6.22
N VAL A 867 -9.10 1.16 -6.94
CA VAL A 867 -10.45 0.77 -7.38
C VAL A 867 -11.37 0.52 -6.17
N TYR A 868 -10.87 -0.15 -5.13
CA TYR A 868 -11.64 -0.36 -3.90
C TYR A 868 -12.02 0.96 -3.24
N SER A 869 -11.06 1.85 -3.03
CA SER A 869 -11.31 3.16 -2.43
C SER A 869 -12.30 3.99 -3.26
N PHE A 870 -12.22 3.93 -4.60
CA PHE A 870 -13.22 4.52 -5.49
C PHE A 870 -14.61 3.87 -5.32
N GLY A 871 -14.68 2.55 -5.15
CA GLY A 871 -15.91 1.84 -4.84
C GLY A 871 -16.57 2.37 -3.56
N VAL A 872 -15.79 2.65 -2.52
CA VAL A 872 -16.29 3.26 -1.27
C VAL A 872 -16.83 4.67 -1.53
N ILE A 873 -16.13 5.49 -2.32
CA ILE A 873 -16.61 6.83 -2.72
C ILE A 873 -17.95 6.75 -3.47
N LEU A 874 -18.11 5.76 -4.38
CA LEU A 874 -19.40 5.52 -5.03
C LEU A 874 -20.50 5.16 -4.03
N LEU A 875 -20.20 4.35 -3.02
CA LEU A 875 -21.16 4.01 -1.97
C LEU A 875 -21.54 5.25 -1.16
N GLU A 876 -20.62 6.14 -0.82
CA GLU A 876 -20.97 7.40 -0.15
C GLU A 876 -21.92 8.26 -1.00
N LEU A 877 -21.62 8.42 -2.30
CA LEU A 877 -22.47 9.17 -3.23
C LEU A 877 -23.89 8.57 -3.36
N LEU A 878 -24.00 7.24 -3.33
CA LEU A 878 -25.27 6.52 -3.44
C LEU A 878 -26.11 6.54 -2.16
N THR A 879 -25.45 6.50 -1.01
CA THR A 879 -26.11 6.28 0.30
C THR A 879 -26.21 7.54 1.15
N GLY A 880 -25.43 8.58 0.84
CA GLY A 880 -25.28 9.76 1.68
C GLY A 880 -24.65 9.46 3.05
N LYS A 881 -24.09 8.26 3.26
CA LYS A 881 -23.44 7.85 4.51
C LYS A 881 -21.92 8.00 4.38
N PRO A 882 -21.22 8.37 5.47
CA PRO A 882 -19.75 8.40 5.45
C PRO A 882 -19.16 6.99 5.37
N ALA A 883 -17.91 6.89 4.91
CA ALA A 883 -17.20 5.61 4.75
C ALA A 883 -17.08 4.76 6.04
N VAL A 884 -17.20 5.39 7.22
CA VAL A 884 -17.37 4.71 8.50
C VAL A 884 -18.49 5.41 9.27
N SER A 885 -19.44 4.63 9.78
CA SER A 885 -20.54 5.10 10.61
C SER A 885 -20.83 4.07 11.71
N GLU A 886 -21.06 4.52 12.95
CA GLU A 886 -21.42 3.63 14.08
C GLU A 886 -20.42 2.48 14.29
N GLY A 887 -19.13 2.74 14.11
CA GLY A 887 -18.07 1.73 14.24
C GLY A 887 -18.07 0.63 13.17
N THR A 888 -18.84 0.79 12.08
CA THR A 888 -18.89 -0.14 10.95
C THR A 888 -18.48 0.56 9.65
N GLU A 889 -17.61 -0.09 8.87
CA GLU A 889 -17.23 0.37 7.53
C GLU A 889 -18.42 0.28 6.56
N LEU A 890 -18.61 1.32 5.75
CA LEU A 890 -19.73 1.42 4.81
C LEU A 890 -19.75 0.27 3.81
N ALA A 891 -18.59 -0.11 3.25
CA ALA A 891 -18.49 -1.24 2.33
C ALA A 891 -19.00 -2.55 2.96
N LYS A 892 -18.61 -2.81 4.22
CA LYS A 892 -19.04 -4.00 4.97
C LYS A 892 -20.53 -3.95 5.32
N TRP A 893 -21.03 -2.78 5.71
CA TRP A 893 -22.45 -2.58 5.97
C TRP A 893 -23.29 -2.84 4.71
N VAL A 894 -22.91 -2.28 3.56
CA VAL A 894 -23.59 -2.52 2.29
C VAL A 894 -23.53 -4.00 1.91
N LEU A 895 -22.36 -4.63 1.95
CA LEU A 895 -22.18 -6.05 1.59
C LEU A 895 -23.07 -6.98 2.44
N ASN A 896 -23.15 -6.74 3.76
CA ASN A 896 -24.01 -7.52 4.65
C ASN A 896 -25.51 -7.35 4.33
N ASN A 897 -25.95 -6.13 4.00
CA ASN A 897 -27.34 -5.84 3.66
C ASN A 897 -27.72 -6.36 2.26
N THR A 898 -26.75 -6.51 1.34
CA THR A 898 -27.00 -7.10 0.01
C THR A 898 -27.18 -8.63 0.03
N MET A 899 -26.70 -9.32 1.05
CA MET A 899 -26.87 -10.79 1.21
C MET A 899 -28.30 -11.17 1.64
N GLN A 900 -29.09 -10.23 2.17
CA GLN A 900 -30.51 -10.40 2.44
C GLN A 900 -31.30 -9.95 1.21
N GLN A 901 -31.61 -10.91 0.33
CA GLN A 901 -31.85 -10.71 -1.11
C GLN A 901 -33.12 -9.92 -1.52
N ASP A 902 -33.78 -9.16 -0.62
CA ASP A 902 -35.09 -8.56 -0.90
C ASP A 902 -35.19 -7.02 -0.87
N ARG A 903 -34.13 -6.24 -0.53
CA ARG A 903 -34.29 -4.77 -0.36
C ARG A 903 -33.06 -3.90 -0.70
N LEU A 904 -32.51 -4.00 -1.92
CA LEU A 904 -31.46 -3.07 -2.41
C LEU A 904 -31.87 -1.59 -2.34
N ASP A 905 -33.16 -1.33 -2.43
CA ASP A 905 -33.73 0.01 -2.34
C ASP A 905 -33.52 0.70 -0.98
N HIS A 906 -33.41 -0.05 0.12
CA HIS A 906 -33.28 0.54 1.45
C HIS A 906 -31.86 1.08 1.73
N ILE A 907 -30.91 0.81 0.83
CA ILE A 907 -29.52 1.25 0.92
C ILE A 907 -29.35 2.65 0.32
N LEU A 908 -30.15 3.00 -0.70
CA LEU A 908 -30.00 4.21 -1.49
C LEU A 908 -30.61 5.44 -0.79
N ASP A 909 -29.96 6.59 -0.97
CA ASP A 909 -30.48 7.89 -0.54
C ASP A 909 -31.54 8.39 -1.52
N PHE A 910 -32.81 8.05 -1.30
CA PHE A 910 -33.91 8.52 -2.17
C PHE A 910 -34.38 9.95 -1.90
N ASN A 911 -33.80 10.64 -0.92
CA ASN A 911 -34.15 12.04 -0.68
C ASN A 911 -33.67 12.97 -1.81
N ILE A 912 -32.74 12.50 -2.65
CA ILE A 912 -32.15 13.29 -3.76
C ILE A 912 -32.96 13.23 -5.07
N SER A 913 -33.80 12.21 -5.27
CA SER A 913 -34.70 12.14 -6.43
C SER A 913 -35.74 11.02 -6.28
N SER A 914 -36.99 11.30 -6.65
CA SER A 914 -38.08 10.32 -6.72
C SER A 914 -38.29 9.72 -8.12
N SER A 915 -37.43 10.04 -9.09
CA SER A 915 -37.60 9.60 -10.49
C SER A 915 -37.25 8.12 -10.67
N PRO A 916 -38.12 7.32 -11.33
CA PRO A 916 -37.83 5.91 -11.63
C PRO A 916 -36.56 5.72 -12.48
N ALA A 917 -36.27 6.65 -13.39
CA ALA A 917 -35.06 6.60 -14.21
C ALA A 917 -33.79 6.84 -13.37
N VAL A 918 -33.83 7.81 -12.46
CA VAL A 918 -32.74 8.06 -11.52
C VAL A 918 -32.51 6.85 -10.62
N ARG A 919 -33.58 6.21 -10.14
CA ARG A 919 -33.49 4.98 -9.35
C ARG A 919 -32.83 3.83 -10.13
N GLY A 920 -33.20 3.64 -11.40
CA GLY A 920 -32.56 2.67 -12.29
C GLY A 920 -31.05 2.92 -12.42
N GLN A 921 -30.67 4.17 -12.67
CA GLN A 921 -29.27 4.58 -12.77
C GLN A 921 -28.51 4.40 -11.45
N MET A 922 -29.08 4.77 -10.30
CA MET A 922 -28.48 4.57 -8.98
C MET A 922 -28.25 3.08 -8.69
N LEU A 923 -29.20 2.20 -9.03
CA LEU A 923 -29.04 0.75 -8.88
C LEU A 923 -27.95 0.19 -9.80
N ALA A 924 -27.82 0.71 -11.02
CA ALA A 924 -26.72 0.35 -11.91
C ALA A 924 -25.36 0.76 -11.34
N VAL A 925 -25.25 1.99 -10.80
CA VAL A 925 -24.03 2.47 -10.15
C VAL A 925 -23.73 1.69 -8.86
N LEU A 926 -24.73 1.27 -8.10
CA LEU A 926 -24.55 0.41 -6.92
C LEU A 926 -23.91 -0.93 -7.28
N LYS A 927 -24.33 -1.56 -8.39
CA LYS A 927 -23.69 -2.80 -8.87
C LYS A 927 -22.22 -2.58 -9.24
N ILE A 928 -21.90 -1.45 -9.84
CA ILE A 928 -20.52 -1.08 -10.15
C ILE A 928 -19.71 -0.91 -8.85
N ALA A 929 -20.28 -0.19 -7.87
CA ALA A 929 -19.66 0.02 -6.57
C ALA A 929 -19.37 -1.30 -5.85
N LEU A 930 -20.33 -2.25 -5.85
CA LEU A 930 -20.17 -3.59 -5.28
C LEU A 930 -19.02 -4.39 -5.92
N ASN A 931 -18.87 -4.32 -7.24
CA ASN A 931 -17.74 -4.93 -7.93
C ASN A 931 -16.40 -4.27 -7.55
N CYS A 932 -16.41 -2.95 -7.34
CA CYS A 932 -15.23 -2.21 -6.92
C CYS A 932 -14.80 -2.54 -5.48
N VAL A 933 -15.76 -2.72 -4.55
CA VAL A 933 -15.46 -3.05 -3.14
C VAL A 933 -15.32 -4.55 -2.85
N SER A 934 -15.12 -5.38 -3.88
CA SER A 934 -14.86 -6.81 -3.72
C SER A 934 -13.69 -7.07 -2.76
N LEU A 935 -13.82 -8.07 -1.89
CA LEU A 935 -12.74 -8.48 -0.99
C LEU A 935 -11.53 -9.03 -1.75
N SER A 936 -11.74 -9.70 -2.89
CA SER A 936 -10.66 -10.10 -3.81
C SER A 936 -10.25 -8.92 -4.69
N PRO A 937 -8.96 -8.52 -4.69
CA PRO A 937 -8.43 -7.45 -5.54
C PRO A 937 -8.56 -7.74 -7.04
N GLU A 938 -8.46 -9.00 -7.45
CA GLU A 938 -8.46 -9.44 -8.84
C GLU A 938 -9.87 -9.46 -9.44
N ALA A 939 -10.89 -9.65 -8.59
CA ALA A 939 -12.28 -9.53 -8.97
C ALA A 939 -12.71 -8.06 -9.23
N ARG A 940 -11.88 -7.09 -8.85
CA ARG A 940 -12.19 -5.67 -9.06
C ARG A 940 -11.90 -5.27 -10.52
N PRO A 941 -12.82 -4.53 -11.17
CA PRO A 941 -12.61 -4.05 -12.53
C PRO A 941 -11.49 -3.00 -12.60
N LYS A 942 -10.74 -2.97 -13.72
CA LYS A 942 -9.79 -1.86 -13.98
C LYS A 942 -10.53 -0.52 -14.12
N MET A 943 -9.92 0.60 -13.71
CA MET A 943 -10.59 1.91 -13.75
C MET A 943 -11.08 2.33 -15.14
N LYS A 944 -10.37 1.96 -16.22
CA LYS A 944 -10.86 2.17 -17.60
C LYS A 944 -12.19 1.44 -17.88
N SER A 945 -12.38 0.26 -17.31
CA SER A 945 -13.64 -0.48 -17.38
C SER A 945 -14.70 0.17 -16.51
N VAL A 946 -14.34 0.55 -15.28
CA VAL A 946 -15.23 1.27 -14.35
C VAL A 946 -15.78 2.54 -14.97
N LEU A 947 -14.93 3.38 -15.56
CA LEU A 947 -15.35 4.60 -16.24
C LEU A 947 -16.37 4.31 -17.35
N ARG A 948 -16.14 3.28 -18.18
CA ARG A 948 -17.10 2.87 -19.21
C ARG A 948 -18.42 2.39 -18.61
N MET A 949 -18.37 1.61 -17.53
CA MET A 949 -19.57 1.13 -16.86
C MET A 949 -20.38 2.29 -16.25
N VAL A 950 -19.72 3.24 -15.59
CA VAL A 950 -20.37 4.42 -15.00
C VAL A 950 -21.01 5.27 -16.09
N LEU A 951 -20.29 5.56 -17.19
CA LEU A 951 -20.82 6.33 -18.33
C LEU A 951 -22.02 5.65 -19.02
N ASN A 952 -22.11 4.32 -18.95
CA ASN A 952 -23.17 3.53 -19.55
C ASN A 952 -24.30 3.16 -18.56
N ALA A 953 -24.22 3.60 -17.31
CA ALA A 953 -25.30 3.41 -16.34
C ALA A 953 -26.51 4.25 -16.80
N ARG A 954 -27.51 3.60 -17.41
CA ARG A 954 -28.78 4.17 -17.84
C ARG A 954 -29.92 3.66 -16.98
#